data_AF-A0A2N2ZFU4-F1
#
_entry.id   AF-A0A2N2ZFU4-F1
#
_cell.length_a   1.000
_cell.length_b   1.000
_cell.length_c   1.000
_cell.angle_alpha   90.00
_cell.angle_beta   90.00
_cell.angle_gamma   90.00
#
_symmetry.space_group_name_H-M   'P 1'
#
loop_
_entity.id
_entity.type
_entity.pdbx_description
1 polymer ?
#
loop_
_entity_poly.entity_id
_entity_poly.type
_entity_poly.pdbx_seq_one_letter_code
_entity_poly.pdbx_strand_id
1 'polypeptide(L)'
;MKRVFVLLLLTLTMSAGNSLLAESIKGRITAGGKPVAGVVVTDGENFAVSGTNGKYLLESEDDAKFIYISSPAGYNSPLEAGVVKFYQPKQKEKKSYDFALEQKASDDKKHGFVVIADPQIYAAKEFPVLSEAAADIREAVSKYDMPFHGIACGDLISHDHNLYPEYVNVMSKTGIPFFNTMGNHDMVVYGPSNETTRGRYEDIFGPSYYSFNAGDIHYVVLNDNFYIGRDYFYIGYLDGQQLEWLKKDLSYVKEGTTVVVALHIPTTEGEQDRKQFSYARAGNSVSNHKALYNILKPYNAHIISGHTHTMANHIIAPNLYEHNIAALSGAWWQGELCTDGTPRGYAIFTAEGGKLNWKYKATGKDESYQMRLYTGEDDKSFGENIVANIWNSDANWRVELWEDGRLTSKMERFDAYDPAARELYSNKDKLEHKWIYPSVASHFFRAKPLSSGSNIEVIAYDSFGKKYSQKLRSRSHYDVVIIGGGASGTSAGIRSASLGARTLIVEEFEWLGGMLTSAGVSATDGNYKLRGGFWAEFRDSLERHYGGAAALKTGWVSSTLFEPKVGDRIFKNMAARQSKLSVWYRSTLSSLEKSGSGWRLKVSRDGSASDITAAVVIDATEMGDVAKMAGVPYSIGMDSKHITGEYIAPEQENDIIQDLTYVMVLKDYGKVMTIAKPAGYNPTLFYCSTISKKCTNPKEKNRLWSPQMMITYGKLPNNKYMINWPIEGNDFYLNLLELTPAQRQEELKKAKNHSLSFLYYLQTELGFKNLALADDEFPTEDKFPFIPYHRESRRIKGAVTFGLNHIKEPYKQAEKLYRTAIAVGDYPVDHHHTRYSGWENLPDLYFYPVPSYGLPMGTLIPEGTDNLIVAEKSISVTNLVNGTTRLQPVVLQIGEAAGTIAALAVKRETATSAVKVREVQESLLSKGGYLLPYLDLPADHKNFKAIQRIGVTGIIKGIGANKGWENQTWFKADSLMTVAELAAGLKEVYTHADFSGVADGKVTPENLAAMIAKISGKERAEIEKSLASGWKSWGLGEYSLKKELNRLECAVTVDVLLNPFAIFDVDLKGNLNTAK
;
A
#
# COMPACT_ATOMS: atom_id res chain seq x y z
N MET A 1 -70.32 -2.32 -68.99
CA MET A 1 -69.56 -2.02 -67.77
C MET A 1 -68.08 -1.85 -68.11
N LYS A 2 -67.77 -0.69 -68.68
CA LYS A 2 -66.43 -0.17 -69.01
C LYS A 2 -66.45 1.22 -68.38
N ARG A 3 -65.87 1.41 -67.19
CA ARG A 3 -65.57 2.74 -66.58
C ARG A 3 -64.89 2.72 -65.20
N VAL A 4 -64.59 1.57 -64.60
CA VAL A 4 -63.91 1.54 -63.26
C VAL A 4 -62.47 0.99 -63.32
N PHE A 5 -62.04 0.36 -64.42
CA PHE A 5 -60.70 -0.25 -64.52
C PHE A 5 -59.58 0.68 -65.02
N VAL A 6 -59.88 1.93 -65.38
CA VAL A 6 -58.89 2.88 -65.93
C VAL A 6 -58.42 3.91 -64.89
N LEU A 7 -59.10 4.03 -63.73
CA LEU A 7 -58.67 4.94 -62.66
C LEU A 7 -57.69 4.32 -61.65
N LEU A 8 -57.54 2.99 -61.63
CA LEU A 8 -56.60 2.30 -60.73
C LEU A 8 -55.20 2.07 -61.33
N LEU A 9 -55.02 2.31 -62.64
CA LEU A 9 -53.72 2.23 -63.31
C LEU A 9 -53.00 3.59 -63.44
N LEU A 10 -53.63 4.69 -63.02
CA LEU A 10 -53.07 6.05 -63.08
C LEU A 10 -52.74 6.67 -61.71
N THR A 11 -53.02 5.97 -60.61
CA THR A 11 -52.49 6.29 -59.26
C THR A 11 -51.28 5.44 -58.88
N LEU A 12 -50.75 4.64 -59.82
CA LEU A 12 -49.50 3.87 -59.66
C LEU A 12 -48.25 4.64 -60.14
N THR A 13 -48.35 5.92 -60.49
CA THR A 13 -47.21 6.72 -61.00
C THR A 13 -46.99 8.07 -60.33
N MET A 14 -47.64 8.36 -59.19
CA MET A 14 -47.28 9.54 -58.36
C MET A 14 -47.42 9.24 -56.86
N SER A 15 -46.57 8.35 -56.38
CA SER A 15 -45.93 8.45 -55.06
C SER A 15 -44.51 7.86 -55.18
N ALA A 16 -43.79 8.32 -56.19
CA ALA A 16 -42.34 8.40 -56.12
C ALA A 16 -42.00 9.47 -55.08
N GLY A 17 -42.06 9.09 -53.80
CA GLY A 17 -41.64 9.88 -52.66
C GLY A 17 -40.44 9.19 -52.03
N ASN A 18 -39.25 9.70 -52.38
CA ASN A 18 -37.92 9.31 -51.88
C ASN A 18 -37.52 7.85 -52.09
N SER A 19 -37.06 7.52 -53.31
CA SER A 19 -35.91 6.63 -53.40
C SER A 19 -34.76 7.32 -52.65
N LEU A 20 -34.38 6.78 -51.49
CA LEU A 20 -33.04 6.99 -50.92
C LEU A 20 -32.06 6.70 -52.04
N LEU A 21 -31.42 7.74 -52.57
CA LEU A 21 -30.44 7.58 -53.64
C LEU A 21 -29.14 7.22 -52.95
N ALA A 22 -28.84 5.91 -52.87
CA ALA A 22 -27.54 5.43 -52.46
C ALA A 22 -26.45 6.22 -53.19
N GLU A 23 -25.52 6.76 -52.43
CA GLU A 23 -24.53 7.70 -52.92
C GLU A 23 -23.19 7.01 -53.06
N SER A 24 -22.63 7.01 -54.27
CA SER A 24 -21.32 6.42 -54.52
C SER A 24 -20.21 7.27 -53.90
N ILE A 25 -19.64 6.81 -52.79
CA ILE A 25 -18.46 7.40 -52.16
C ILE A 25 -17.21 6.63 -52.56
N LYS A 26 -16.10 7.34 -52.68
CA LYS A 26 -14.80 6.75 -53.04
C LYS A 26 -13.76 7.02 -51.97
N GLY A 27 -12.63 6.35 -52.06
CA GLY A 27 -11.51 6.61 -51.17
C GLY A 27 -10.27 5.83 -51.54
N ARG A 28 -9.19 6.08 -50.82
CA ARG A 28 -7.94 5.33 -50.90
C ARG A 28 -7.44 4.94 -49.52
N ILE A 29 -6.94 3.72 -49.41
CA ILE A 29 -6.29 3.19 -48.22
C ILE A 29 -4.80 3.08 -48.48
N THR A 30 -4.00 3.67 -47.59
CA THR A 30 -2.54 3.74 -47.74
C THR A 30 -1.81 3.45 -46.43
N ALA A 31 -0.57 2.97 -46.53
CA ALA A 31 0.37 2.88 -45.41
C ALA A 31 1.73 3.44 -45.83
N GLY A 32 2.23 4.46 -45.12
CA GLY A 32 3.43 5.19 -45.55
C GLY A 32 3.33 5.75 -46.98
N GLY A 33 2.12 6.15 -47.40
CA GLY A 33 1.83 6.63 -48.76
C GLY A 33 1.69 5.55 -49.84
N LYS A 34 1.95 4.27 -49.53
CA LYS A 34 1.79 3.14 -50.47
C LYS A 34 0.36 2.59 -50.40
N PRO A 35 -0.25 2.17 -51.53
CA PRO A 35 -1.59 1.60 -51.53
C PRO A 35 -1.66 0.27 -50.75
N VAL A 36 -2.77 0.06 -50.03
CA VAL A 36 -3.06 -1.19 -49.32
C VAL A 36 -4.32 -1.83 -49.91
N ALA A 37 -4.18 -3.05 -50.42
CA ALA A 37 -5.24 -3.80 -51.10
C ALA A 37 -5.94 -4.78 -50.16
N GLY A 38 -7.16 -5.21 -50.51
CA GLY A 38 -7.90 -6.24 -49.77
C GLY A 38 -8.49 -5.76 -48.45
N VAL A 39 -8.51 -4.46 -48.20
CA VAL A 39 -9.07 -3.90 -46.96
C VAL A 39 -10.58 -3.73 -47.14
N VAL A 40 -11.34 -4.31 -46.22
CA VAL A 40 -12.80 -4.21 -46.20
C VAL A 40 -13.20 -2.83 -45.66
N VAL A 41 -14.08 -2.15 -46.38
CA VAL A 41 -14.64 -0.84 -46.04
C VAL A 41 -16.14 -0.97 -45.95
N THR A 42 -16.75 -0.39 -44.93
CA THR A 42 -18.19 -0.45 -44.70
C THR A 42 -18.72 0.86 -44.12
N ASP A 43 -20.02 1.07 -44.27
CA ASP A 43 -20.77 2.15 -43.63
C ASP A 43 -21.76 1.66 -42.56
N GLY A 44 -21.71 0.35 -42.25
CA GLY A 44 -22.62 -0.34 -41.33
C GLY A 44 -23.65 -1.22 -42.02
N GLU A 45 -23.90 -1.01 -43.32
CA GLU A 45 -24.81 -1.84 -44.12
C GLU A 45 -24.16 -2.37 -45.39
N ASN A 46 -23.47 -1.50 -46.11
CA ASN A 46 -22.83 -1.78 -47.38
C ASN A 46 -21.34 -2.06 -47.19
N PHE A 47 -20.76 -2.79 -48.14
CA PHE A 47 -19.37 -3.23 -48.09
C PHE A 47 -18.66 -3.02 -49.43
N ALA A 48 -17.40 -2.62 -49.35
CA ALA A 48 -16.47 -2.52 -50.47
C ALA A 48 -15.12 -3.11 -50.06
N VAL A 49 -14.27 -3.41 -51.04
CA VAL A 49 -12.90 -3.89 -50.79
C VAL A 49 -11.93 -3.04 -51.59
N SER A 50 -10.82 -2.64 -50.98
CA SER A 50 -9.79 -1.88 -51.68
C SER A 50 -9.08 -2.73 -52.74
N GLY A 51 -8.92 -2.17 -53.95
CA GLY A 51 -8.19 -2.81 -55.05
C GLY A 51 -6.67 -2.75 -54.86
N THR A 52 -5.92 -3.30 -55.81
CA THR A 52 -4.44 -3.30 -55.82
C THR A 52 -3.82 -1.90 -55.83
N ASN A 53 -4.57 -0.89 -56.29
CA ASN A 53 -4.19 0.52 -56.25
C ASN A 53 -4.63 1.25 -54.96
N GLY A 54 -5.12 0.50 -53.97
CA GLY A 54 -5.62 0.99 -52.68
C GLY A 54 -6.96 1.72 -52.75
N LYS A 55 -7.56 1.87 -53.94
CA LYS A 55 -8.84 2.58 -54.10
C LYS A 55 -10.01 1.66 -53.82
N TYR A 56 -11.10 2.23 -53.31
CA TYR A 56 -12.38 1.56 -53.17
C TYR A 56 -13.52 2.48 -53.64
N LEU A 57 -14.67 1.87 -53.94
CA LEU A 57 -15.93 2.53 -54.24
C LEU A 57 -17.01 1.83 -53.41
N LEU A 58 -17.74 2.59 -52.60
CA LEU A 58 -18.80 2.11 -51.73
C LEU A 58 -20.09 2.85 -52.07
N GLU A 59 -21.17 2.12 -52.33
CA GLU A 59 -22.51 2.69 -52.40
C GLU A 59 -23.02 2.84 -50.97
N SER A 60 -23.16 4.08 -50.50
CA SER A 60 -23.46 4.36 -49.09
C SER A 60 -24.81 5.06 -48.93
N GLU A 61 -25.62 4.60 -47.98
CA GLU A 61 -26.95 5.13 -47.70
C GLU A 61 -26.90 6.48 -46.99
N ASP A 62 -27.87 7.36 -47.25
CA ASP A 62 -27.89 8.74 -46.74
C ASP A 62 -27.84 8.86 -45.20
N ASP A 63 -28.33 7.85 -44.48
CA ASP A 63 -28.41 7.80 -43.01
C ASP A 63 -27.20 7.14 -42.33
N ALA A 64 -26.23 6.64 -43.09
CA ALA A 64 -24.99 6.11 -42.54
C ALA A 64 -24.22 7.18 -41.73
N LYS A 65 -23.84 6.87 -40.50
CA LYS A 65 -23.11 7.81 -39.62
C LYS A 65 -21.60 7.83 -39.85
N PHE A 66 -21.04 6.69 -40.24
CA PHE A 66 -19.60 6.49 -40.32
C PHE A 66 -19.24 5.75 -41.59
N ILE A 67 -18.08 6.07 -42.14
CA ILE A 67 -17.36 5.20 -43.08
C ILE A 67 -16.18 4.64 -42.31
N TYR A 68 -15.99 3.33 -42.31
CA TYR A 68 -14.96 2.69 -41.50
C TYR A 68 -14.43 1.42 -42.14
N ILE A 69 -13.29 0.96 -41.64
CA ILE A 69 -12.58 -0.19 -42.19
C ILE A 69 -12.49 -1.31 -41.17
N SER A 70 -12.48 -2.55 -41.66
CA SER A 70 -11.91 -3.66 -40.88
C SER A 70 -10.40 -3.58 -41.02
N SER A 71 -9.70 -3.12 -39.97
CA SER A 71 -8.25 -2.96 -40.03
C SER A 71 -7.57 -4.27 -40.42
N PRO A 72 -6.68 -4.27 -41.44
CA PRO A 72 -6.08 -5.49 -41.94
C PRO A 72 -4.93 -5.97 -41.05
N ALA A 73 -4.68 -7.28 -41.03
CA ALA A 73 -3.54 -7.86 -40.33
C ALA A 73 -2.21 -7.26 -40.84
N GLY A 74 -1.21 -7.15 -39.97
CA GLY A 74 0.07 -6.49 -40.29
C GLY A 74 0.03 -4.95 -40.27
N TYR A 75 -1.12 -4.33 -39.98
CA TYR A 75 -1.26 -2.88 -39.90
C TYR A 75 -1.98 -2.43 -38.62
N ASN A 76 -1.63 -1.25 -38.14
CA ASN A 76 -2.36 -0.53 -37.10
C ASN A 76 -3.19 0.60 -37.72
N SER A 77 -4.39 0.81 -37.19
CA SER A 77 -5.07 2.09 -37.35
C SER A 77 -4.41 3.13 -36.43
N PRO A 78 -4.30 4.40 -36.85
CA PRO A 78 -3.62 5.43 -36.07
C PRO A 78 -4.35 5.70 -34.76
N LEU A 79 -3.60 6.14 -33.76
CA LEU A 79 -4.13 6.61 -32.48
C LEU A 79 -4.30 8.13 -32.50
N GLU A 80 -5.50 8.61 -32.20
CA GLU A 80 -5.78 10.03 -31.99
C GLU A 80 -6.27 10.24 -30.56
N ALA A 81 -5.52 11.01 -29.77
CA ALA A 81 -5.78 11.24 -28.35
C ALA A 81 -6.00 9.95 -27.53
N GLY A 82 -5.36 8.84 -27.93
CA GLY A 82 -5.48 7.54 -27.25
C GLY A 82 -6.61 6.63 -27.77
N VAL A 83 -7.39 7.07 -28.77
CA VAL A 83 -8.47 6.28 -29.39
C VAL A 83 -8.02 5.75 -30.76
N VAL A 84 -8.36 4.50 -31.08
CA VAL A 84 -8.06 3.87 -32.38
C VAL A 84 -8.96 4.44 -33.48
N LYS A 85 -8.37 5.08 -34.49
CA LYS A 85 -9.10 5.73 -35.59
C LYS A 85 -9.15 4.85 -36.84
N PHE A 86 -10.09 3.90 -36.84
CA PHE A 86 -10.43 3.06 -38.00
C PHE A 86 -11.67 3.57 -38.76
N TYR A 87 -12.23 4.72 -38.36
CA TYR A 87 -13.47 5.30 -38.89
C TYR A 87 -13.32 6.78 -39.21
N GLN A 88 -14.24 7.29 -40.04
CA GLN A 88 -14.46 8.70 -40.29
C GLN A 88 -15.97 8.99 -40.23
N PRO A 89 -16.41 10.05 -39.53
CA PRO A 89 -17.80 10.50 -39.60
C PRO A 89 -18.20 10.83 -41.04
N LYS A 90 -19.35 10.31 -41.49
CA LYS A 90 -19.91 10.65 -42.80
C LYS A 90 -20.42 12.09 -42.76
N GLN A 91 -20.07 12.87 -43.77
CA GLN A 91 -20.50 14.25 -43.93
C GLN A 91 -21.26 14.40 -45.25
N LYS A 92 -22.38 15.12 -45.23
CA LYS A 92 -23.33 15.24 -46.35
C LYS A 92 -22.71 15.65 -47.69
N GLU A 93 -21.67 16.49 -47.67
CA GLU A 93 -21.03 17.01 -48.88
C GLU A 93 -19.72 16.28 -49.25
N LYS A 94 -19.20 15.43 -48.35
CA LYS A 94 -17.91 14.76 -48.54
C LYS A 94 -18.09 13.43 -49.27
N LYS A 95 -17.58 13.37 -50.50
CA LYS A 95 -17.63 12.17 -51.39
C LYS A 95 -16.39 11.28 -51.34
N SER A 96 -15.35 11.68 -50.59
CA SER A 96 -14.05 11.01 -50.56
C SER A 96 -13.58 10.76 -49.13
N TYR A 97 -13.29 9.51 -48.77
CA TYR A 97 -12.84 9.11 -47.44
C TYR A 97 -11.55 8.29 -47.57
N ASP A 98 -10.42 8.87 -47.20
CA ASP A 98 -9.13 8.19 -47.29
C ASP A 98 -8.69 7.69 -45.92
N PHE A 99 -8.14 6.48 -45.85
CA PHE A 99 -7.62 5.91 -44.60
C PHE A 99 -6.11 5.74 -44.68
N ALA A 100 -5.42 6.24 -43.66
CA ALA A 100 -4.00 6.04 -43.46
C ALA A 100 -3.79 4.99 -42.38
N LEU A 101 -3.09 3.92 -42.71
CA LEU A 101 -2.68 2.84 -41.82
C LEU A 101 -1.20 2.97 -41.50
N GLU A 102 -0.80 2.42 -40.37
CA GLU A 102 0.60 2.29 -39.96
C GLU A 102 1.03 0.84 -40.13
N GLN A 103 2.12 0.58 -40.84
CA GLN A 103 2.64 -0.78 -40.95
C GLN A 103 3.23 -1.21 -39.61
N LYS A 104 2.85 -2.40 -39.11
CA LYS A 104 3.41 -2.93 -37.86
C LYS A 104 4.91 -3.19 -38.02
N ALA A 105 5.69 -2.90 -36.97
CA ALA A 105 7.14 -3.07 -36.98
C ALA A 105 7.57 -4.54 -36.93
N SER A 106 6.71 -5.42 -36.39
CA SER A 106 6.91 -6.85 -36.27
C SER A 106 5.71 -7.61 -36.85
N ASP A 107 5.95 -8.87 -37.23
CA ASP A 107 4.88 -9.81 -37.60
C ASP A 107 3.92 -9.98 -36.41
N ASP A 108 2.62 -9.91 -36.69
CA ASP A 108 1.56 -10.03 -35.69
C ASP A 108 0.90 -11.41 -35.68
N LYS A 109 1.46 -12.42 -36.36
CA LYS A 109 1.05 -13.83 -36.18
C LYS A 109 1.21 -14.35 -34.76
N LYS A 110 2.17 -13.79 -34.01
CA LYS A 110 2.26 -13.95 -32.56
C LYS A 110 1.89 -12.62 -31.94
N HIS A 111 0.81 -12.59 -31.19
CA HIS A 111 0.37 -11.38 -30.51
C HIS A 111 -0.37 -11.74 -29.23
N GLY A 112 -0.45 -10.77 -28.32
CA GLY A 112 -1.29 -10.86 -27.15
C GLY A 112 -2.44 -9.87 -27.21
N PHE A 113 -3.44 -10.10 -26.39
CA PHE A 113 -4.43 -9.09 -26.08
C PHE A 113 -4.91 -9.15 -24.64
N VAL A 114 -5.14 -7.97 -24.08
CA VAL A 114 -5.68 -7.80 -22.73
C VAL A 114 -7.18 -7.57 -22.83
N VAL A 115 -7.97 -8.28 -22.05
CA VAL A 115 -9.41 -8.06 -21.96
C VAL A 115 -9.73 -7.50 -20.58
N ILE A 116 -10.33 -6.31 -20.55
CA ILE A 116 -10.89 -5.70 -19.33
C ILE A 116 -12.41 -5.65 -19.46
N ALA A 117 -13.09 -5.70 -18.32
CA ALA A 117 -14.54 -5.56 -18.24
C ALA A 117 -14.89 -4.64 -17.07
N ASP A 118 -15.96 -3.85 -17.21
CA ASP A 118 -16.57 -3.05 -16.15
C ASP A 118 -15.59 -2.21 -15.29
N PRO A 119 -14.72 -1.36 -15.88
CA PRO A 119 -14.05 -0.31 -15.10
C PRO A 119 -15.07 0.60 -14.42
N GLN A 120 -16.20 0.87 -15.05
CA GLN A 120 -17.40 1.52 -14.54
C GLN A 120 -17.14 2.68 -13.59
N ILE A 121 -16.41 3.68 -14.08
CA ILE A 121 -16.04 4.86 -13.29
C ILE A 121 -17.27 5.70 -12.97
N TYR A 122 -17.57 5.84 -11.68
CA TYR A 122 -18.65 6.66 -11.13
C TYR A 122 -18.21 8.11 -10.88
N ALA A 123 -16.96 8.29 -10.42
CA ALA A 123 -16.46 9.60 -10.05
C ALA A 123 -14.93 9.70 -10.16
N ALA A 124 -14.44 10.94 -10.27
CA ALA A 124 -13.01 11.22 -10.45
C ALA A 124 -12.08 10.62 -9.37
N LYS A 125 -12.61 10.34 -8.18
CA LYS A 125 -11.86 9.70 -7.08
C LYS A 125 -11.37 8.29 -7.39
N GLU A 126 -11.92 7.62 -8.40
CA GLU A 126 -11.57 6.25 -8.79
C GLU A 126 -10.41 6.20 -9.80
N PHE A 127 -10.11 7.30 -10.49
CA PHE A 127 -9.01 7.36 -11.47
C PHE A 127 -7.62 7.03 -10.91
N PRO A 128 -7.23 7.40 -9.67
CA PRO A 128 -5.98 6.95 -9.09
C PRO A 128 -5.87 5.43 -9.06
N VAL A 129 -6.96 4.75 -8.71
CA VAL A 129 -7.02 3.30 -8.60
C VAL A 129 -7.07 2.62 -9.98
N LEU A 130 -7.78 3.22 -10.95
CA LEU A 130 -7.69 2.80 -12.36
C LEU A 130 -6.27 2.96 -12.90
N SER A 131 -5.57 4.03 -12.52
CA SER A 131 -4.18 4.25 -12.93
C SER A 131 -3.21 3.21 -12.37
N GLU A 132 -3.48 2.65 -11.18
CA GLU A 132 -2.73 1.51 -10.66
C GLU A 132 -2.96 0.26 -11.51
N ALA A 133 -4.21 -0.02 -11.90
CA ALA A 133 -4.54 -1.13 -12.77
C ALA A 133 -3.91 -0.98 -14.16
N ALA A 134 -3.94 0.22 -14.74
CA ALA A 134 -3.29 0.52 -16.02
C ALA A 134 -1.76 0.32 -15.96
N ALA A 135 -1.13 0.68 -14.83
CA ALA A 135 0.29 0.43 -14.61
C ALA A 135 0.61 -1.07 -14.49
N ASP A 136 -0.24 -1.84 -13.81
CA ASP A 136 -0.11 -3.30 -13.71
C ASP A 136 -0.27 -3.98 -15.07
N ILE A 137 -1.24 -3.55 -15.90
CA ILE A 137 -1.40 -4.01 -17.30
C ILE A 137 -0.12 -3.76 -18.08
N ARG A 138 0.43 -2.53 -18.03
CA ARG A 138 1.68 -2.19 -18.72
C ARG A 138 2.83 -3.09 -18.28
N GLU A 139 2.97 -3.32 -16.99
CA GLU A 139 4.01 -4.19 -16.45
C GLU A 139 3.83 -5.64 -16.94
N ALA A 140 2.60 -6.16 -16.90
CA ALA A 140 2.30 -7.52 -17.33
C ALA A 140 2.59 -7.73 -18.82
N VAL A 141 2.13 -6.83 -19.69
CA VAL A 141 2.36 -6.97 -21.14
C VAL A 141 3.85 -6.79 -21.49
N SER A 142 4.61 -5.99 -20.74
CA SER A 142 6.05 -5.80 -20.96
C SER A 142 6.89 -7.07 -20.78
N LYS A 143 6.34 -8.12 -20.14
CA LYS A 143 6.99 -9.42 -19.92
C LYS A 143 6.94 -10.32 -21.16
N TYR A 144 6.20 -9.93 -22.20
CA TYR A 144 6.03 -10.70 -23.42
C TYR A 144 6.78 -10.04 -24.58
N ASP A 145 7.48 -10.84 -25.37
CA ASP A 145 8.15 -10.40 -26.60
C ASP A 145 7.22 -10.57 -27.81
N MET A 146 6.12 -9.82 -27.83
CA MET A 146 5.12 -9.81 -28.91
C MET A 146 4.27 -8.52 -28.86
N PRO A 147 3.66 -8.10 -29.98
CA PRO A 147 2.71 -6.98 -29.98
C PRO A 147 1.46 -7.29 -29.15
N PHE A 148 0.89 -6.24 -28.52
CA PHE A 148 -0.34 -6.32 -27.74
C PHE A 148 -1.37 -5.27 -28.17
N HIS A 149 -2.65 -5.62 -28.02
CA HIS A 149 -3.77 -4.69 -28.01
C HIS A 149 -4.69 -4.98 -26.80
N GLY A 150 -5.61 -4.07 -26.52
CA GLY A 150 -6.61 -4.20 -25.47
C GLY A 150 -8.02 -4.32 -26.06
N ILE A 151 -8.90 -5.00 -25.35
CA ILE A 151 -10.34 -5.05 -25.59
C ILE A 151 -11.03 -4.67 -24.27
N ALA A 152 -11.94 -3.70 -24.31
CA ALA A 152 -12.79 -3.36 -23.17
C ALA A 152 -14.22 -3.83 -23.44
N CYS A 153 -14.75 -4.73 -22.61
CA CYS A 153 -16.08 -5.31 -22.74
C CYS A 153 -17.17 -4.42 -22.10
N GLY A 154 -17.18 -3.13 -22.41
CA GLY A 154 -18.21 -2.18 -21.98
C GLY A 154 -18.14 -1.72 -20.53
N ASP A 155 -19.07 -0.82 -20.20
CA ASP A 155 -19.19 -0.13 -18.93
C ASP A 155 -17.89 0.57 -18.55
N LEU A 156 -17.39 1.39 -19.48
CA LEU A 156 -16.13 2.13 -19.29
C LEU A 156 -16.30 3.18 -18.18
N ILE A 157 -17.48 3.81 -18.17
CA ILE A 157 -17.95 4.76 -17.18
C ILE A 157 -19.32 4.28 -16.66
N SER A 158 -19.82 4.87 -15.58
CA SER A 158 -21.16 4.53 -15.08
C SER A 158 -22.31 5.26 -15.81
N HIS A 159 -22.27 6.58 -15.98
CA HIS A 159 -23.28 7.35 -16.74
C HIS A 159 -22.81 8.76 -17.09
N ASP A 160 -21.84 9.31 -16.35
CA ASP A 160 -21.27 10.62 -16.67
C ASP A 160 -20.25 10.51 -17.82
N HIS A 161 -20.75 10.62 -19.04
CA HIS A 161 -19.95 10.57 -20.27
C HIS A 161 -18.87 11.67 -20.37
N ASN A 162 -18.90 12.70 -19.50
CA ASN A 162 -17.80 13.68 -19.44
C ASN A 162 -16.50 13.08 -18.90
N LEU A 163 -16.55 11.88 -18.31
CA LEU A 163 -15.40 11.17 -17.79
C LEU A 163 -14.62 10.38 -18.86
N TYR A 164 -15.17 10.19 -20.07
CA TYR A 164 -14.48 9.46 -21.15
C TYR A 164 -13.08 9.99 -21.47
N PRO A 165 -12.83 11.31 -21.61
CA PRO A 165 -11.49 11.81 -21.92
C PRO A 165 -10.45 11.44 -20.85
N GLU A 166 -10.84 11.46 -19.58
CA GLU A 166 -9.93 11.09 -18.49
C GLU A 166 -9.71 9.57 -18.43
N TYR A 167 -10.76 8.77 -18.67
CA TYR A 167 -10.65 7.32 -18.86
C TYR A 167 -9.65 6.97 -19.97
N VAL A 168 -9.81 7.56 -21.16
CA VAL A 168 -8.91 7.35 -22.30
C VAL A 168 -7.48 7.77 -21.95
N ASN A 169 -7.30 8.92 -21.30
CA ASN A 169 -5.99 9.38 -20.85
C ASN A 169 -5.33 8.39 -19.89
N VAL A 170 -6.05 7.82 -18.93
CA VAL A 170 -5.50 6.81 -18.01
C VAL A 170 -5.17 5.52 -18.76
N MET A 171 -6.08 5.00 -19.58
CA MET A 171 -5.89 3.76 -20.32
C MET A 171 -4.78 3.86 -21.37
N SER A 172 -4.54 5.04 -21.96
CA SER A 172 -3.40 5.26 -22.86
C SER A 172 -2.05 4.99 -22.20
N LYS A 173 -1.95 5.11 -20.87
CA LYS A 173 -0.72 4.87 -20.09
C LYS A 173 -0.39 3.39 -19.95
N THR A 174 -1.29 2.48 -20.35
CA THR A 174 -0.99 1.05 -20.50
C THR A 174 0.06 0.80 -21.58
N GLY A 175 0.17 1.70 -22.57
CA GLY A 175 1.09 1.60 -23.70
C GLY A 175 0.57 0.74 -24.86
N ILE A 176 -0.68 0.28 -24.83
CA ILE A 176 -1.31 -0.52 -25.90
C ILE A 176 -2.65 0.11 -26.35
N PRO A 177 -3.05 -0.04 -27.62
CA PRO A 177 -4.33 0.47 -28.13
C PRO A 177 -5.50 -0.37 -27.60
N PHE A 178 -6.62 0.26 -27.22
CA PHE A 178 -7.84 -0.43 -26.78
C PHE A 178 -8.98 -0.30 -27.78
N PHE A 179 -9.60 -1.44 -28.11
CA PHE A 179 -10.86 -1.54 -28.85
C PHE A 179 -12.00 -1.71 -27.86
N ASN A 180 -12.94 -0.77 -27.85
CA ASN A 180 -13.99 -0.74 -26.85
C ASN A 180 -15.29 -1.30 -27.42
N THR A 181 -15.98 -2.08 -26.58
CA THR A 181 -17.38 -2.46 -26.70
C THR A 181 -18.20 -1.47 -25.89
N MET A 182 -19.41 -1.18 -26.32
CA MET A 182 -20.33 -0.32 -25.57
C MET A 182 -21.03 -1.16 -24.49
N GLY A 183 -21.14 -0.67 -23.27
CA GLY A 183 -21.92 -1.29 -22.20
C GLY A 183 -23.27 -0.61 -21.92
N ASN A 184 -24.06 -1.17 -21.02
CA ASN A 184 -25.39 -0.63 -20.72
C ASN A 184 -25.32 0.69 -19.94
N HIS A 185 -24.19 0.97 -19.29
CA HIS A 185 -23.92 2.22 -18.59
C HIS A 185 -23.31 3.30 -19.50
N ASP A 186 -22.75 2.90 -20.64
CA ASP A 186 -22.26 3.80 -21.70
C ASP A 186 -23.39 4.38 -22.58
N MET A 187 -24.63 3.91 -22.38
CA MET A 187 -25.83 4.40 -23.07
C MET A 187 -26.29 5.77 -22.55
N VAL A 188 -26.68 6.64 -23.49
CA VAL A 188 -27.55 7.79 -23.19
C VAL A 188 -28.98 7.28 -22.97
N VAL A 189 -29.42 7.28 -21.73
CA VAL A 189 -30.74 6.77 -21.33
C VAL A 189 -31.80 7.86 -21.26
N TYR A 190 -33.07 7.46 -21.19
CA TYR A 190 -34.26 8.33 -21.27
C TYR A 190 -34.50 8.99 -22.64
N GLY A 191 -33.80 8.52 -23.68
CA GLY A 191 -34.08 8.89 -25.08
C GLY A 191 -35.37 8.24 -25.61
N PRO A 192 -35.87 8.70 -26.78
CA PRO A 192 -37.11 8.19 -27.36
C PRO A 192 -36.99 6.79 -27.98
N SER A 193 -35.77 6.35 -28.34
CA SER A 193 -35.55 5.07 -29.02
C SER A 193 -34.11 4.55 -28.86
N ASN A 194 -33.87 3.28 -29.20
CA ASN A 194 -32.57 2.62 -29.10
C ASN A 194 -31.47 3.35 -29.91
N GLU A 195 -31.81 3.84 -31.09
CA GLU A 195 -30.85 4.45 -32.04
C GLU A 195 -30.23 5.74 -31.49
N THR A 196 -30.89 6.39 -30.52
CA THR A 196 -30.43 7.63 -29.88
C THR A 196 -29.48 7.41 -28.71
N THR A 197 -29.37 6.17 -28.20
CA THR A 197 -28.62 5.88 -26.96
C THR A 197 -27.10 5.89 -27.14
N ARG A 198 -26.63 5.61 -28.35
CA ARG A 198 -25.21 5.42 -28.69
C ARG A 198 -24.41 6.70 -28.97
N GLY A 199 -25.07 7.86 -29.09
CA GLY A 199 -24.43 9.08 -29.60
C GLY A 199 -23.16 9.51 -28.85
N ARG A 200 -23.20 9.55 -27.51
CA ARG A 200 -22.03 9.99 -26.69
C ARG A 200 -20.85 9.03 -26.78
N TYR A 201 -21.14 7.73 -26.85
CA TYR A 201 -20.11 6.71 -27.09
C TYR A 201 -19.52 6.88 -28.50
N GLU A 202 -20.38 7.01 -29.51
CA GLU A 202 -19.99 7.15 -30.91
C GLU A 202 -19.17 8.41 -31.20
N ASP A 203 -19.45 9.51 -30.49
CA ASP A 203 -18.69 10.77 -30.59
C ASP A 203 -17.21 10.58 -30.23
N ILE A 204 -16.91 9.68 -29.28
CA ILE A 204 -15.55 9.45 -28.79
C ILE A 204 -14.89 8.27 -29.53
N PHE A 205 -15.59 7.13 -29.61
CA PHE A 205 -15.02 5.85 -30.02
C PHE A 205 -15.39 5.41 -31.45
N GLY A 206 -16.36 6.07 -32.08
CA GLY A 206 -16.82 5.71 -33.43
C GLY A 206 -17.93 4.67 -33.44
N PRO A 207 -18.09 3.89 -34.52
CA PRO A 207 -19.23 2.98 -34.68
C PRO A 207 -19.34 1.99 -33.50
N SER A 208 -20.58 1.68 -33.12
CA SER A 208 -20.91 0.79 -32.00
C SER A 208 -20.71 -0.70 -32.31
N TYR A 209 -20.47 -1.05 -33.57
CA TYR A 209 -20.08 -2.38 -34.01
C TYR A 209 -19.11 -2.29 -35.19
N TYR A 210 -18.06 -3.11 -35.16
CA TYR A 210 -16.95 -3.07 -36.14
C TYR A 210 -16.09 -4.32 -36.02
N SER A 211 -15.14 -4.49 -36.94
CA SER A 211 -14.19 -5.60 -36.92
C SER A 211 -12.77 -5.15 -37.23
N PHE A 212 -11.79 -6.01 -36.93
CA PHE A 212 -10.39 -5.83 -37.28
C PHE A 212 -9.66 -7.16 -37.28
N ASN A 213 -8.45 -7.21 -37.85
CA ASN A 213 -7.64 -8.42 -37.90
C ASN A 213 -6.31 -8.18 -37.19
N ALA A 214 -5.85 -9.19 -36.45
CA ALA A 214 -4.49 -9.25 -35.93
C ALA A 214 -3.96 -10.68 -36.12
N GLY A 215 -2.85 -10.80 -36.86
CA GLY A 215 -2.33 -12.10 -37.27
C GLY A 215 -3.37 -12.91 -38.06
N ASP A 216 -3.57 -14.17 -37.65
CA ASP A 216 -4.52 -15.09 -38.27
C ASP A 216 -5.90 -15.11 -37.56
N ILE A 217 -6.23 -14.06 -36.79
CA ILE A 217 -7.48 -13.95 -36.02
C ILE A 217 -8.30 -12.75 -36.48
N HIS A 218 -9.60 -12.98 -36.65
CA HIS A 218 -10.59 -11.95 -36.94
C HIS A 218 -11.33 -11.55 -35.66
N TYR A 219 -11.34 -10.26 -35.34
CA TYR A 219 -11.96 -9.70 -34.14
C TYR A 219 -13.20 -8.91 -34.54
N VAL A 220 -14.28 -9.10 -33.79
CA VAL A 220 -15.57 -8.46 -34.00
C VAL A 220 -15.99 -7.83 -32.69
N VAL A 221 -16.48 -6.60 -32.74
CA VAL A 221 -17.15 -5.91 -31.63
C VAL A 221 -18.59 -5.68 -32.02
N LEU A 222 -19.53 -6.10 -31.19
CA LEU A 222 -20.97 -5.89 -31.41
C LEU A 222 -21.58 -5.12 -30.24
N ASN A 223 -22.66 -4.40 -30.50
CA ASN A 223 -23.46 -3.77 -29.45
C ASN A 223 -24.73 -4.58 -29.19
N ASP A 224 -24.74 -5.28 -28.07
CA ASP A 224 -25.84 -6.10 -27.60
C ASP A 224 -26.73 -5.41 -26.55
N ASN A 225 -26.49 -4.12 -26.27
CA ASN A 225 -27.33 -3.33 -25.37
C ASN A 225 -28.50 -2.74 -26.16
N PHE A 226 -29.68 -3.32 -26.00
CA PHE A 226 -30.88 -2.86 -26.70
C PHE A 226 -31.85 -2.18 -25.73
N TYR A 227 -32.01 -0.86 -25.88
CA TYR A 227 -32.87 -0.03 -25.03
C TYR A 227 -34.33 -0.03 -25.51
N ILE A 228 -35.28 -0.26 -24.60
CA ILE A 228 -36.72 -0.39 -24.91
C ILE A 228 -37.50 0.88 -24.52
N GLY A 229 -36.98 2.07 -24.85
CA GLY A 229 -37.75 3.33 -24.93
C GLY A 229 -38.56 3.74 -23.69
N ARG A 230 -38.33 3.12 -22.53
CA ARG A 230 -39.13 3.25 -21.31
C ARG A 230 -38.21 3.12 -20.10
N ASP A 231 -38.23 4.13 -19.24
CA ASP A 231 -37.43 4.17 -18.00
C ASP A 231 -35.94 3.85 -18.27
N TYR A 232 -35.20 3.28 -17.31
CA TYR A 232 -33.88 2.69 -17.54
C TYR A 232 -34.05 1.17 -17.80
N PHE A 233 -34.66 0.80 -18.93
CA PHE A 233 -34.91 -0.60 -19.28
C PHE A 233 -34.26 -1.01 -20.61
N TYR A 234 -33.43 -2.04 -20.54
CA TYR A 234 -32.73 -2.63 -21.68
C TYR A 234 -32.78 -4.15 -21.62
N ILE A 235 -32.49 -4.78 -22.76
CA ILE A 235 -32.31 -6.22 -22.90
C ILE A 235 -31.00 -6.51 -23.63
N GLY A 236 -30.39 -7.66 -23.35
CA GLY A 236 -29.34 -8.22 -24.19
C GLY A 236 -29.96 -8.68 -25.51
N TYR A 237 -29.66 -7.99 -26.61
CA TYR A 237 -30.24 -8.30 -27.92
C TYR A 237 -29.41 -7.72 -29.07
N LEU A 238 -29.14 -8.55 -30.06
CA LEU A 238 -28.52 -8.14 -31.32
C LEU A 238 -29.59 -7.87 -32.37
N ASP A 239 -29.70 -6.64 -32.87
CA ASP A 239 -30.68 -6.33 -33.90
C ASP A 239 -30.37 -7.00 -35.26
N GLY A 240 -31.37 -7.01 -36.14
CA GLY A 240 -31.24 -7.64 -37.46
C GLY A 240 -30.19 -6.98 -38.35
N GLN A 241 -29.99 -5.67 -38.23
CA GLN A 241 -29.00 -4.92 -39.02
C GLN A 241 -27.59 -5.38 -38.67
N GLN A 242 -27.27 -5.45 -37.37
CA GLN A 242 -25.98 -5.94 -36.89
C GLN A 242 -25.73 -7.41 -37.23
N LEU A 243 -26.75 -8.26 -37.18
CA LEU A 243 -26.62 -9.67 -37.55
C LEU A 243 -26.37 -9.89 -39.05
N GLU A 244 -27.01 -9.10 -39.92
CA GLU A 244 -26.73 -9.14 -41.36
C GLU A 244 -25.36 -8.52 -41.68
N TRP A 245 -24.98 -7.44 -41.01
CA TRP A 245 -23.63 -6.87 -41.07
C TRP A 245 -22.57 -7.92 -40.71
N LEU A 246 -22.76 -8.65 -39.62
CA LEU A 246 -21.83 -9.70 -39.18
C LEU A 246 -21.70 -10.83 -40.22
N LYS A 247 -22.82 -11.30 -40.78
CA LYS A 247 -22.79 -12.32 -41.85
C LYS A 247 -21.99 -11.82 -43.05
N LYS A 248 -22.16 -10.55 -43.41
CA LYS A 248 -21.48 -9.95 -44.55
C LYS A 248 -19.99 -9.75 -44.29
N ASP A 249 -19.62 -9.28 -43.10
CA ASP A 249 -18.23 -9.13 -42.68
C ASP A 249 -17.50 -10.49 -42.67
N LEU A 250 -18.11 -11.50 -42.05
CA LEU A 250 -17.57 -12.86 -42.00
C LEU A 250 -17.51 -13.54 -43.38
N SER A 251 -18.26 -13.05 -44.39
CA SER A 251 -18.14 -13.56 -45.76
C SER A 251 -16.77 -13.29 -46.40
N TYR A 252 -15.99 -12.35 -45.84
CA TYR A 252 -14.60 -12.08 -46.22
C TYR A 252 -13.59 -12.92 -45.41
N VAL A 253 -14.05 -13.68 -44.41
CA VAL A 253 -13.24 -14.50 -43.52
C VAL A 253 -13.41 -15.97 -43.89
N LYS A 254 -12.29 -16.67 -44.07
CA LYS A 254 -12.31 -18.10 -44.42
C LYS A 254 -12.92 -18.92 -43.28
N GLU A 255 -13.80 -19.86 -43.59
CA GLU A 255 -14.29 -20.85 -42.61
C GLU A 255 -13.13 -21.56 -41.90
N GLY A 256 -13.32 -21.88 -40.62
CA GLY A 256 -12.29 -22.44 -39.73
C GLY A 256 -11.27 -21.42 -39.20
N THR A 257 -11.30 -20.16 -39.63
CA THR A 257 -10.53 -19.07 -39.00
C THR A 257 -11.02 -18.86 -37.56
N THR A 258 -10.11 -18.43 -36.69
CA THR A 258 -10.46 -18.07 -35.31
C THR A 258 -11.14 -16.71 -35.30
N VAL A 259 -12.32 -16.63 -34.69
CA VAL A 259 -13.11 -15.40 -34.58
C VAL A 259 -13.32 -15.06 -33.12
N VAL A 260 -12.91 -13.86 -32.70
CA VAL A 260 -13.15 -13.35 -31.34
C VAL A 260 -14.26 -12.31 -31.41
N VAL A 261 -15.37 -12.52 -30.71
CA VAL A 261 -16.50 -11.61 -30.65
C VAL A 261 -16.57 -10.97 -29.28
N ALA A 262 -16.38 -9.66 -29.21
CA ALA A 262 -16.55 -8.88 -27.99
C ALA A 262 -17.99 -8.36 -27.87
N LEU A 263 -18.56 -8.60 -26.70
CA LEU A 263 -19.89 -8.19 -26.25
C LEU A 263 -19.78 -7.52 -24.89
N HIS A 264 -20.84 -6.85 -24.45
CA HIS A 264 -20.93 -6.43 -23.05
C HIS A 264 -21.72 -7.46 -22.24
N ILE A 265 -22.94 -7.78 -22.67
CA ILE A 265 -23.83 -8.72 -21.98
C ILE A 265 -23.45 -10.15 -22.44
N PRO A 266 -23.20 -11.10 -21.52
CA PRO A 266 -22.89 -12.47 -21.91
C PRO A 266 -24.04 -13.09 -22.72
N THR A 267 -23.75 -13.98 -23.64
CA THR A 267 -24.79 -14.79 -24.28
C THR A 267 -25.31 -15.91 -23.37
N THR A 268 -24.56 -16.25 -22.31
CA THR A 268 -24.99 -17.21 -21.28
C THR A 268 -24.26 -17.00 -19.94
N GLU A 269 -24.99 -17.07 -18.82
CA GLU A 269 -24.41 -17.19 -17.47
C GLU A 269 -24.47 -18.65 -16.96
N GLY A 270 -25.09 -19.55 -17.73
CA GLY A 270 -25.30 -20.94 -17.36
C GLY A 270 -26.26 -21.68 -18.31
N GLU A 271 -26.42 -22.98 -18.09
CA GLU A 271 -27.19 -23.85 -19.00
C GLU A 271 -28.66 -23.42 -19.16
N GLN A 272 -29.23 -22.81 -18.12
CA GLN A 272 -30.60 -22.28 -18.12
C GLN A 272 -30.84 -21.26 -19.25
N ASP A 273 -29.87 -20.35 -19.48
CA ASP A 273 -30.02 -19.27 -20.48
C ASP A 273 -30.09 -19.84 -21.90
N ARG A 274 -29.40 -20.96 -22.14
CA ARG A 274 -29.38 -21.64 -23.44
C ARG A 274 -30.66 -22.44 -23.72
N LYS A 275 -31.34 -22.89 -22.67
CA LYS A 275 -32.53 -23.75 -22.76
C LYS A 275 -33.83 -22.94 -22.79
N GLN A 276 -33.97 -21.92 -21.96
CA GLN A 276 -35.23 -21.19 -21.78
C GLN A 276 -35.02 -19.69 -21.54
N PHE A 277 -35.70 -18.87 -22.34
CA PHE A 277 -35.72 -17.41 -22.15
C PHE A 277 -36.54 -17.00 -20.92
N SER A 278 -36.08 -15.98 -20.19
CA SER A 278 -36.76 -15.41 -19.03
C SER A 278 -36.81 -13.88 -19.11
N TYR A 279 -38.02 -13.31 -19.10
CA TYR A 279 -38.21 -11.85 -19.08
C TYR A 279 -37.56 -11.18 -17.87
N ALA A 280 -37.54 -11.85 -16.71
CA ALA A 280 -36.92 -11.31 -15.51
C ALA A 280 -35.39 -11.21 -15.61
N ARG A 281 -34.78 -11.88 -16.59
CA ARG A 281 -33.33 -11.92 -16.84
C ARG A 281 -32.98 -11.42 -18.24
N ALA A 282 -33.86 -10.64 -18.86
CA ALA A 282 -33.66 -10.17 -20.22
C ALA A 282 -32.46 -9.22 -20.37
N GLY A 283 -32.02 -8.56 -19.28
CA GLY A 283 -30.78 -7.78 -19.23
C GLY A 283 -29.52 -8.59 -18.92
N ASN A 284 -29.66 -9.81 -18.39
CA ASN A 284 -28.53 -10.62 -17.94
C ASN A 284 -27.82 -11.40 -19.05
N SER A 285 -28.56 -11.74 -20.12
CA SER A 285 -28.00 -12.50 -21.22
C SER A 285 -28.60 -12.13 -22.57
N VAL A 286 -27.85 -12.35 -23.65
CA VAL A 286 -28.31 -12.07 -25.02
C VAL A 286 -29.47 -12.98 -25.40
N SER A 287 -30.66 -12.39 -25.51
CA SER A 287 -31.95 -13.06 -25.71
C SER A 287 -32.03 -13.85 -27.01
N ASN A 288 -31.35 -13.39 -28.07
CA ASN A 288 -31.33 -14.01 -29.38
C ASN A 288 -29.98 -14.65 -29.74
N HIS A 289 -29.20 -15.09 -28.74
CA HIS A 289 -27.87 -15.69 -28.91
C HIS A 289 -27.82 -16.82 -29.95
N LYS A 290 -28.92 -17.56 -30.16
CA LYS A 290 -28.97 -18.65 -31.16
C LYS A 290 -28.66 -18.16 -32.57
N ALA A 291 -29.04 -16.93 -32.91
CA ALA A 291 -28.73 -16.34 -34.20
C ALA A 291 -27.21 -16.14 -34.34
N LEU A 292 -26.56 -15.57 -33.31
CA LEU A 292 -25.11 -15.40 -33.26
C LEU A 292 -24.38 -16.74 -33.33
N TYR A 293 -24.78 -17.73 -32.53
CA TYR A 293 -24.16 -19.06 -32.55
C TYR A 293 -24.25 -19.73 -33.93
N ASN A 294 -25.37 -19.58 -34.63
CA ASN A 294 -25.53 -20.13 -35.97
C ASN A 294 -24.61 -19.45 -36.99
N ILE A 295 -24.40 -18.14 -36.87
CA ILE A 295 -23.48 -17.38 -37.73
C ILE A 295 -22.02 -17.81 -37.46
N LEU A 296 -21.67 -18.04 -36.20
CA LEU A 296 -20.30 -18.41 -35.78
C LEU A 296 -19.95 -19.89 -35.99
N LYS A 297 -20.95 -20.74 -36.24
CA LYS A 297 -20.79 -22.20 -36.38
C LYS A 297 -19.66 -22.65 -37.33
N PRO A 298 -19.39 -21.98 -38.47
CA PRO A 298 -18.30 -22.36 -39.38
C PRO A 298 -16.89 -22.01 -38.89
N TYR A 299 -16.73 -21.31 -37.77
CA TYR A 299 -15.47 -20.73 -37.29
C TYR A 299 -15.02 -21.35 -35.96
N ASN A 300 -13.77 -21.08 -35.55
CA ASN A 300 -13.31 -21.37 -34.19
C ASN A 300 -13.56 -20.13 -33.33
N ALA A 301 -14.72 -20.06 -32.69
CA ALA A 301 -15.24 -18.83 -32.12
C ALA A 301 -15.00 -18.71 -30.60
N HIS A 302 -14.62 -17.51 -30.18
CA HIS A 302 -14.53 -17.11 -28.78
C HIS A 302 -15.40 -15.87 -28.57
N ILE A 303 -16.39 -15.95 -27.68
CA ILE A 303 -17.16 -14.80 -27.22
C ILE A 303 -16.52 -14.28 -25.94
N ILE A 304 -16.29 -12.97 -25.84
CA ILE A 304 -15.74 -12.32 -24.65
C ILE A 304 -16.69 -11.22 -24.17
N SER A 305 -17.08 -11.24 -22.89
CA SER A 305 -18.08 -10.34 -22.30
C SER A 305 -17.70 -9.86 -20.89
N GLY A 306 -18.49 -8.92 -20.36
CA GLY A 306 -18.37 -8.32 -19.02
C GLY A 306 -19.71 -8.35 -18.28
N HIS A 307 -20.18 -7.19 -17.80
CA HIS A 307 -21.53 -6.92 -17.31
C HIS A 307 -21.91 -7.54 -15.95
N THR A 308 -21.58 -8.81 -15.71
CA THR A 308 -22.01 -9.51 -14.48
C THR A 308 -21.15 -9.17 -13.26
N HIS A 309 -19.98 -8.55 -13.48
CA HIS A 309 -18.92 -8.37 -12.49
C HIS A 309 -18.37 -9.69 -11.92
N THR A 310 -18.65 -10.83 -12.53
CA THR A 310 -18.21 -12.16 -12.08
C THR A 310 -17.41 -12.88 -13.16
N MET A 311 -16.63 -13.89 -12.78
CA MET A 311 -15.82 -14.67 -13.72
C MET A 311 -16.55 -15.94 -14.14
N ALA A 312 -16.64 -16.20 -15.44
CA ALA A 312 -17.14 -17.47 -15.96
C ALA A 312 -16.46 -17.87 -17.28
N ASN A 313 -16.22 -19.17 -17.45
CA ASN A 313 -15.76 -19.74 -18.72
C ASN A 313 -16.68 -20.91 -19.10
N HIS A 314 -17.25 -20.85 -20.30
CA HIS A 314 -18.19 -21.86 -20.80
C HIS A 314 -17.73 -22.44 -22.14
N ILE A 315 -17.78 -23.76 -22.24
CA ILE A 315 -17.62 -24.48 -23.50
C ILE A 315 -19.03 -24.71 -24.05
N ILE A 316 -19.43 -23.92 -25.04
CA ILE A 316 -20.79 -23.96 -25.61
C ILE A 316 -20.90 -25.08 -26.64
N ALA A 317 -19.89 -25.21 -27.49
CA ALA A 317 -19.70 -26.28 -28.47
C ALA A 317 -18.20 -26.54 -28.67
N PRO A 318 -17.77 -27.63 -29.35
CA PRO A 318 -16.35 -27.93 -29.53
C PRO A 318 -15.51 -26.79 -30.13
N ASN A 319 -16.13 -25.93 -30.94
CA ASN A 319 -15.52 -24.77 -31.61
C ASN A 319 -16.16 -23.43 -31.20
N LEU A 320 -16.86 -23.37 -30.06
CA LEU A 320 -17.46 -22.14 -29.53
C LEU A 320 -17.25 -22.05 -28.02
N TYR A 321 -16.43 -21.10 -27.62
CA TYR A 321 -16.09 -20.80 -26.23
C TYR A 321 -16.65 -19.43 -25.83
N GLU A 322 -16.98 -19.27 -24.57
CA GLU A 322 -17.43 -18.00 -24.03
C GLU A 322 -16.73 -17.68 -22.72
N HIS A 323 -16.25 -16.45 -22.61
CA HIS A 323 -15.49 -15.93 -21.48
C HIS A 323 -16.19 -14.69 -20.94
N ASN A 324 -16.77 -14.81 -19.74
CA ASN A 324 -17.22 -13.65 -18.98
C ASN A 324 -16.09 -13.20 -18.06
N ILE A 325 -15.53 -12.03 -18.32
CA ILE A 325 -14.38 -11.52 -17.58
C ILE A 325 -14.88 -10.78 -16.34
N ALA A 326 -14.30 -11.11 -15.18
CA ALA A 326 -14.58 -10.40 -13.94
C ALA A 326 -14.17 -8.92 -14.02
N ALA A 327 -14.94 -8.07 -13.33
CA ALA A 327 -14.77 -6.62 -13.38
C ALA A 327 -13.37 -6.15 -12.95
N LEU A 328 -12.79 -5.24 -13.73
CA LEU A 328 -11.56 -4.53 -13.39
C LEU A 328 -11.71 -3.71 -12.11
N SER A 329 -12.93 -3.22 -11.86
CA SER A 329 -13.31 -2.45 -10.67
C SER A 329 -13.52 -3.33 -9.43
N GLY A 330 -13.54 -4.66 -9.54
CA GLY A 330 -14.02 -5.52 -8.46
C GLY A 330 -15.49 -5.25 -8.16
N ALA A 331 -15.81 -5.00 -6.89
CA ALA A 331 -17.12 -4.51 -6.48
C ALA A 331 -17.17 -2.97 -6.56
N TRP A 332 -17.18 -2.41 -7.78
CA TRP A 332 -17.31 -0.97 -8.05
C TRP A 332 -16.30 -0.11 -7.27
N TRP A 333 -15.02 -0.51 -7.33
CA TRP A 333 -13.89 0.11 -6.65
C TRP A 333 -13.96 0.18 -5.11
N GLN A 334 -14.95 -0.47 -4.49
CA GLN A 334 -15.16 -0.48 -3.03
C GLN A 334 -14.63 -1.75 -2.35
N GLY A 335 -14.01 -2.65 -3.11
CA GLY A 335 -13.35 -3.84 -2.58
C GLY A 335 -12.35 -4.42 -3.57
N GLU A 336 -11.39 -5.19 -3.06
CA GLU A 336 -10.38 -5.86 -3.88
C GLU A 336 -10.91 -7.10 -4.61
N LEU A 337 -12.12 -7.55 -4.28
CA LEU A 337 -12.79 -8.71 -4.86
C LEU A 337 -13.99 -8.26 -5.71
N CYS A 338 -14.36 -9.11 -6.65
CA CYS A 338 -15.67 -9.17 -7.27
C CYS A 338 -16.66 -9.85 -6.31
N THR A 339 -17.94 -9.79 -6.64
CA THR A 339 -19.02 -10.35 -5.81
C THR A 339 -18.94 -11.88 -5.70
N ASP A 340 -18.34 -12.55 -6.69
CA ASP A 340 -18.09 -14.01 -6.72
C ASP A 340 -16.77 -14.42 -6.03
N GLY A 341 -16.01 -13.47 -5.48
CA GLY A 341 -14.72 -13.70 -4.84
C GLY A 341 -13.50 -13.63 -5.77
N THR A 342 -13.71 -13.50 -7.08
CA THR A 342 -12.60 -13.28 -8.04
C THR A 342 -11.89 -11.96 -7.68
N PRO A 343 -10.56 -11.93 -7.54
CA PRO A 343 -9.86 -10.66 -7.33
C PRO A 343 -10.03 -9.73 -8.52
N ARG A 344 -10.17 -8.43 -8.30
CA ARG A 344 -10.22 -7.46 -9.41
C ARG A 344 -8.99 -7.57 -10.32
N GLY A 345 -9.18 -7.44 -11.62
CA GLY A 345 -8.13 -7.75 -12.59
C GLY A 345 -8.61 -7.78 -14.02
N TYR A 346 -7.86 -8.47 -14.87
CA TYR A 346 -8.08 -8.54 -16.31
C TYR A 346 -7.63 -9.89 -16.87
N ALA A 347 -8.09 -10.26 -18.05
CA ALA A 347 -7.62 -11.47 -18.73
C ALA A 347 -6.50 -11.14 -19.73
N ILE A 348 -5.56 -12.07 -19.86
CA ILE A 348 -4.49 -12.02 -20.86
C ILE A 348 -4.68 -13.21 -21.79
N PHE A 349 -4.84 -12.90 -23.06
CA PHE A 349 -4.85 -13.88 -24.14
C PHE A 349 -3.55 -13.79 -24.93
N THR A 350 -3.03 -14.93 -25.37
CA THR A 350 -1.93 -15.00 -26.32
C THR A 350 -2.33 -15.84 -27.51
N ALA A 351 -1.95 -15.37 -28.69
CA ALA A 351 -2.21 -16.00 -29.97
C ALA A 351 -0.89 -16.44 -30.62
N GLU A 352 -0.90 -17.65 -31.18
CA GLU A 352 0.14 -18.12 -32.10
C GLU A 352 -0.56 -18.69 -33.35
N GLY A 353 -0.57 -17.89 -34.41
CA GLY A 353 -1.50 -18.05 -35.53
C GLY A 353 -2.95 -17.92 -35.03
N GLY A 354 -3.80 -18.87 -35.42
CA GLY A 354 -5.19 -18.91 -34.99
C GLY A 354 -5.42 -19.55 -33.59
N LYS A 355 -4.40 -20.01 -32.88
CA LYS A 355 -4.58 -20.72 -31.59
C LYS A 355 -4.48 -19.76 -30.42
N LEU A 356 -5.45 -19.83 -29.51
CA LEU A 356 -5.52 -18.99 -28.31
C LEU A 356 -5.14 -19.77 -27.05
N ASN A 357 -4.35 -19.12 -26.18
CA ASN A 357 -4.23 -19.46 -24.76
C ASN A 357 -4.73 -18.27 -23.94
N TRP A 358 -5.26 -18.53 -22.74
CA TRP A 358 -5.72 -17.47 -21.86
C TRP A 358 -5.42 -17.74 -20.40
N LYS A 359 -5.32 -16.66 -19.63
CA LYS A 359 -5.19 -16.67 -18.17
C LYS A 359 -5.85 -15.43 -17.59
N TYR A 360 -6.20 -15.49 -16.30
CA TYR A 360 -6.60 -14.30 -15.55
C TYR A 360 -5.40 -13.67 -14.85
N LYS A 361 -5.38 -12.35 -14.68
CA LYS A 361 -4.34 -11.61 -13.97
C LYS A 361 -4.99 -10.65 -12.98
N ALA A 362 -4.89 -10.98 -11.70
CA ALA A 362 -5.31 -10.11 -10.63
C ALA A 362 -4.36 -8.90 -10.50
N THR A 363 -4.93 -7.70 -10.36
CA THR A 363 -4.16 -6.46 -10.25
C THR A 363 -3.28 -6.49 -8.99
N GLY A 364 -1.97 -6.20 -9.14
CA GLY A 364 -1.01 -6.17 -8.04
C GLY A 364 -0.60 -7.55 -7.49
N LYS A 365 -1.02 -8.64 -8.14
CA LYS A 365 -0.63 -10.03 -7.81
C LYS A 365 0.20 -10.64 -8.94
N ASP A 366 0.94 -11.71 -8.64
CA ASP A 366 1.65 -12.47 -9.66
C ASP A 366 0.68 -13.23 -10.58
N GLU A 367 1.07 -13.51 -11.84
CA GLU A 367 0.24 -14.28 -12.79
C GLU A 367 -0.08 -15.71 -12.30
N SER A 368 0.72 -16.27 -11.39
CA SER A 368 0.47 -17.59 -10.79
C SER A 368 -0.66 -17.60 -9.76
N TYR A 369 -1.09 -16.43 -9.28
CA TYR A 369 -2.21 -16.32 -8.35
C TYR A 369 -3.52 -16.57 -9.10
N GLN A 370 -4.01 -17.82 -9.04
CA GLN A 370 -5.24 -18.29 -9.73
C GLN A 370 -6.29 -18.89 -8.79
N MET A 371 -5.98 -19.01 -7.50
CA MET A 371 -6.92 -19.62 -6.56
C MET A 371 -6.78 -19.10 -5.13
N ARG A 372 -7.82 -19.34 -4.33
CA ARG A 372 -7.81 -19.19 -2.87
C ARG A 372 -8.40 -20.43 -2.21
N LEU A 373 -7.83 -20.83 -1.08
CA LEU A 373 -8.29 -22.00 -0.32
C LEU A 373 -9.10 -21.60 0.92
N TYR A 374 -10.03 -22.47 1.26
CA TYR A 374 -10.95 -22.36 2.39
C TYR A 374 -11.13 -23.72 3.07
N THR A 375 -11.65 -23.68 4.29
CA THR A 375 -12.00 -24.84 5.11
C THR A 375 -13.40 -24.67 5.70
N GLY A 376 -13.92 -25.71 6.38
CA GLY A 376 -15.15 -25.61 7.19
C GLY A 376 -15.12 -24.54 8.28
N GLU A 377 -13.94 -24.08 8.68
CA GLU A 377 -13.83 -22.98 9.63
C GLU A 377 -14.12 -21.61 9.01
N ASP A 378 -13.99 -21.48 7.68
CA ASP A 378 -14.25 -20.25 6.94
C ASP A 378 -15.72 -20.17 6.50
N ASP A 379 -16.31 -21.32 6.16
CA ASP A 379 -17.75 -21.46 5.98
C ASP A 379 -18.22 -22.84 6.44
N LYS A 380 -19.15 -22.87 7.41
CA LYS A 380 -19.66 -24.12 7.98
C LYS A 380 -20.29 -25.04 6.94
N SER A 381 -20.81 -24.51 5.82
CA SER A 381 -21.37 -25.31 4.73
C SER A 381 -20.32 -26.16 4.01
N PHE A 382 -19.03 -25.84 4.15
CA PHE A 382 -17.94 -26.63 3.58
C PHE A 382 -17.64 -27.88 4.40
N GLY A 383 -18.08 -27.95 5.67
CA GLY A 383 -17.90 -29.12 6.52
C GLY A 383 -16.41 -29.49 6.66
N GLU A 384 -16.08 -30.76 6.47
CA GLU A 384 -14.69 -31.25 6.57
C GLU A 384 -13.88 -31.06 5.27
N ASN A 385 -14.42 -30.37 4.26
CA ASN A 385 -13.73 -30.24 2.98
C ASN A 385 -12.68 -29.13 3.00
N ILE A 386 -11.60 -29.38 2.26
CA ILE A 386 -10.78 -28.31 1.69
C ILE A 386 -11.49 -27.82 0.43
N VAL A 387 -11.67 -26.51 0.34
CA VAL A 387 -12.38 -25.85 -0.75
C VAL A 387 -11.43 -24.89 -1.47
N ALA A 388 -11.45 -24.88 -2.79
CA ALA A 388 -10.66 -23.97 -3.62
C ALA A 388 -11.58 -23.14 -4.53
N ASN A 389 -11.51 -21.81 -4.44
CA ASN A 389 -12.08 -20.90 -5.43
C ASN A 389 -11.03 -20.67 -6.53
N ILE A 390 -11.32 -21.06 -7.78
CA ILE A 390 -10.37 -21.05 -8.92
C ILE A 390 -11.00 -20.30 -10.11
N TRP A 391 -10.89 -18.98 -10.09
CA TRP A 391 -11.70 -18.08 -10.94
C TRP A 391 -11.60 -18.30 -12.45
N ASN A 392 -10.41 -18.52 -13.01
CA ASN A 392 -10.24 -18.70 -14.47
C ASN A 392 -10.59 -20.11 -14.99
N SER A 393 -11.17 -20.96 -14.15
CA SER A 393 -11.37 -22.37 -14.50
C SER A 393 -12.52 -22.60 -15.47
N ASP A 394 -12.35 -23.57 -16.36
CA ASP A 394 -13.40 -24.10 -17.25
C ASP A 394 -13.65 -25.60 -16.97
N ALA A 395 -14.57 -26.21 -17.72
CA ALA A 395 -14.96 -27.61 -17.51
C ALA A 395 -13.84 -28.65 -17.73
N ASN A 396 -12.75 -28.29 -18.43
CA ASN A 396 -11.61 -29.16 -18.71
C ASN A 396 -10.50 -29.07 -17.65
N TRP A 397 -10.57 -28.11 -16.71
CA TRP A 397 -9.56 -27.97 -15.66
C TRP A 397 -9.56 -29.18 -14.73
N ARG A 398 -8.35 -29.66 -14.40
CA ARG A 398 -8.14 -30.73 -13.42
C ARG A 398 -7.62 -30.13 -12.12
N VAL A 399 -8.29 -30.43 -11.02
CA VAL A 399 -7.92 -29.93 -9.69
C VAL A 399 -7.68 -31.09 -8.74
N GLU A 400 -6.58 -31.02 -8.00
CA GLU A 400 -6.05 -32.10 -7.17
C GLU A 400 -5.75 -31.61 -5.76
N LEU A 401 -6.08 -32.44 -4.77
CA LEU A 401 -5.71 -32.27 -3.37
C LEU A 401 -4.47 -33.14 -3.08
N TRP A 402 -3.44 -32.51 -2.54
CA TRP A 402 -2.19 -33.13 -2.13
C TRP A 402 -2.00 -32.99 -0.62
N GLU A 403 -1.63 -34.07 0.04
CA GLU A 403 -1.32 -34.14 1.47
C GLU A 403 0.11 -34.64 1.66
N ASP A 404 0.92 -33.87 2.39
CA ASP A 404 2.32 -34.22 2.71
C ASP A 404 3.14 -34.63 1.47
N GLY A 405 2.91 -33.92 0.35
CA GLY A 405 3.60 -34.15 -0.92
C GLY A 405 3.09 -35.34 -1.74
N ARG A 406 1.93 -35.92 -1.38
CA ARG A 406 1.28 -37.01 -2.13
C ARG A 406 -0.11 -36.62 -2.60
N LEU A 407 -0.44 -36.97 -3.85
CA LEU A 407 -1.80 -36.83 -4.38
C LEU A 407 -2.75 -37.74 -3.59
N THR A 408 -3.79 -37.18 -2.97
CA THR A 408 -4.78 -37.94 -2.21
C THR A 408 -6.14 -37.98 -2.88
N SER A 409 -6.58 -36.90 -3.52
CA SER A 409 -7.88 -36.86 -4.19
C SER A 409 -7.89 -35.93 -5.40
N LYS A 410 -8.79 -36.19 -6.35
CA LYS A 410 -9.28 -35.15 -7.28
C LYS A 410 -10.36 -34.33 -6.58
N MET A 411 -10.44 -33.04 -6.88
CA MET A 411 -11.46 -32.16 -6.31
C MET A 411 -12.68 -32.06 -7.22
N GLU A 412 -13.86 -32.09 -6.63
CA GLU A 412 -15.16 -31.98 -7.30
C GLU A 412 -15.56 -30.51 -7.45
N ARG A 413 -15.99 -30.09 -8.65
CA ARG A 413 -16.53 -28.73 -8.88
C ARG A 413 -17.94 -28.59 -8.27
N PHE A 414 -18.22 -27.46 -7.64
CA PHE A 414 -19.55 -27.14 -7.10
C PHE A 414 -19.80 -25.63 -7.07
N ASP A 415 -21.03 -25.22 -6.81
CA ASP A 415 -21.42 -23.82 -6.69
C ASP A 415 -21.36 -23.37 -5.21
N ALA A 416 -20.78 -22.20 -4.95
CA ALA A 416 -20.71 -21.62 -3.61
C ALA A 416 -20.63 -20.09 -3.63
N TYR A 417 -20.87 -19.49 -2.47
CA TYR A 417 -20.47 -18.11 -2.22
C TYR A 417 -19.05 -18.08 -1.67
N ASP A 418 -18.30 -17.04 -2.04
CA ASP A 418 -16.96 -16.81 -1.50
C ASP A 418 -17.01 -16.26 -0.05
N PRO A 419 -16.40 -16.95 0.93
CA PRO A 419 -16.39 -16.50 2.32
C PRO A 419 -15.73 -15.12 2.51
N ALA A 420 -14.65 -14.83 1.77
CA ALA A 420 -13.98 -13.53 1.89
C ALA A 420 -14.82 -12.40 1.29
N ALA A 421 -15.49 -12.62 0.15
CA ALA A 421 -16.45 -11.65 -0.40
C ALA A 421 -17.64 -11.44 0.55
N ARG A 422 -18.17 -12.51 1.14
CA ARG A 422 -19.24 -12.43 2.17
C ARG A 422 -18.83 -11.56 3.35
N GLU A 423 -17.63 -11.79 3.89
CA GLU A 423 -17.10 -10.99 4.99
C GLU A 423 -16.92 -9.53 4.58
N LEU A 424 -16.23 -9.29 3.45
CA LEU A 424 -15.91 -7.95 2.97
C LEU A 424 -17.16 -7.09 2.73
N TYR A 425 -18.23 -7.69 2.22
CA TYR A 425 -19.49 -7.00 1.89
C TYR A 425 -20.61 -7.17 2.92
N SER A 426 -20.30 -7.73 4.09
CA SER A 426 -21.25 -7.90 5.20
C SER A 426 -21.63 -6.58 5.85
N ASN A 427 -20.65 -5.68 6.06
CA ASN A 427 -20.86 -4.40 6.74
C ASN A 427 -21.22 -3.30 5.75
N LYS A 428 -22.52 -3.04 5.60
CA LYS A 428 -23.07 -2.04 4.67
C LYS A 428 -22.70 -0.59 5.01
N ASP A 429 -22.33 -0.29 6.26
CA ASP A 429 -21.96 1.07 6.67
C ASP A 429 -20.57 1.47 6.13
N LYS A 430 -19.76 0.49 5.68
CA LYS A 430 -18.46 0.73 5.05
C LYS A 430 -18.54 0.85 3.53
N LEU A 431 -19.71 0.66 2.92
CA LEU A 431 -19.92 0.71 1.47
C LEU A 431 -20.74 1.95 1.10
N GLU A 432 -20.31 2.65 0.06
CA GLU A 432 -21.09 3.70 -0.59
C GLU A 432 -22.27 3.10 -1.36
N HIS A 433 -22.04 1.98 -2.06
CA HIS A 433 -23.09 1.23 -2.76
C HIS A 433 -23.63 0.12 -1.87
N LYS A 434 -24.68 0.44 -1.12
CA LYS A 434 -25.29 -0.45 -0.11
C LYS A 434 -25.92 -1.73 -0.70
N TRP A 435 -26.15 -1.74 -2.01
CA TRP A 435 -26.76 -2.84 -2.75
C TRP A 435 -25.73 -3.89 -3.23
N ILE A 436 -24.43 -3.71 -2.97
CA ILE A 436 -23.42 -4.73 -3.27
C ILE A 436 -23.67 -5.95 -2.39
N TYR A 437 -23.82 -7.14 -2.99
CA TYR A 437 -23.93 -8.41 -2.28
C TYR A 437 -23.05 -9.48 -2.93
N PRO A 438 -22.58 -10.49 -2.17
CA PRO A 438 -21.84 -11.60 -2.74
C PRO A 438 -22.74 -12.41 -3.70
N SER A 439 -22.13 -12.92 -4.77
CA SER A 439 -22.76 -13.75 -5.79
C SER A 439 -22.33 -15.21 -5.63
N VAL A 440 -23.17 -16.12 -6.13
CA VAL A 440 -22.79 -17.54 -6.26
C VAL A 440 -21.85 -17.67 -7.43
N ALA A 441 -20.79 -18.46 -7.26
CA ALA A 441 -19.84 -18.76 -8.31
C ALA A 441 -19.75 -20.27 -8.56
N SER A 442 -19.52 -20.65 -9.82
CA SER A 442 -19.41 -22.05 -10.28
C SER A 442 -17.96 -22.55 -10.40
N HIS A 443 -17.02 -21.73 -9.94
CA HIS A 443 -15.58 -21.98 -10.01
C HIS A 443 -14.97 -22.45 -8.68
N PHE A 444 -15.79 -23.08 -7.84
CA PHE A 444 -15.36 -23.73 -6.61
C PHE A 444 -15.11 -25.23 -6.80
N PHE A 445 -14.13 -25.74 -6.07
CA PHE A 445 -13.77 -27.15 -6.02
C PHE A 445 -13.64 -27.61 -4.57
N ARG A 446 -13.98 -28.87 -4.27
CA ARG A 446 -13.86 -29.43 -2.92
C ARG A 446 -13.32 -30.85 -2.91
N ALA A 447 -12.59 -31.19 -1.85
CA ALA A 447 -12.26 -32.55 -1.50
C ALA A 447 -12.08 -32.67 0.01
N LYS A 448 -12.41 -33.84 0.56
CA LYS A 448 -12.18 -34.15 1.97
C LYS A 448 -10.73 -34.62 2.16
N PRO A 449 -9.95 -34.04 3.10
CA PRO A 449 -8.60 -34.52 3.40
C PRO A 449 -8.65 -35.88 4.10
N LEU A 450 -7.61 -36.69 3.94
CA LEU A 450 -7.48 -38.01 4.57
C LEU A 450 -7.19 -37.92 6.07
N SER A 451 -6.46 -36.88 6.51
CA SER A 451 -6.09 -36.70 7.91
C SER A 451 -6.24 -35.26 8.39
N SER A 452 -6.66 -35.10 9.65
CA SER A 452 -6.67 -33.81 10.31
C SER A 452 -5.23 -33.39 10.65
N GLY A 453 -4.71 -32.36 9.98
CA GLY A 453 -3.40 -31.77 10.27
C GLY A 453 -2.28 -32.07 9.27
N SER A 454 -2.55 -32.75 8.16
CA SER A 454 -1.60 -32.90 7.04
C SER A 454 -1.27 -31.55 6.40
N ASN A 455 -0.09 -31.45 5.76
CA ASN A 455 0.23 -30.28 4.95
C ASN A 455 -0.58 -30.34 3.66
N ILE A 456 -1.56 -29.45 3.53
CA ILE A 456 -2.46 -29.39 2.38
C ILE A 456 -1.90 -28.48 1.30
N GLU A 457 -1.86 -29.01 0.08
CA GLU A 457 -1.61 -28.27 -1.16
C GLU A 457 -2.70 -28.62 -2.18
N VAL A 458 -3.26 -27.60 -2.83
CA VAL A 458 -4.18 -27.78 -3.96
C VAL A 458 -3.44 -27.41 -5.23
N ILE A 459 -3.50 -28.30 -6.21
CA ILE A 459 -2.85 -28.14 -7.51
C ILE A 459 -3.91 -28.14 -8.59
N ALA A 460 -3.97 -27.08 -9.38
CA ALA A 460 -4.84 -26.97 -10.54
C ALA A 460 -4.02 -26.99 -11.83
N TYR A 461 -4.54 -27.72 -12.83
CA TYR A 461 -4.02 -27.76 -14.18
C TYR A 461 -5.06 -27.14 -15.10
N ASP A 462 -4.67 -26.10 -15.83
CA ASP A 462 -5.54 -25.51 -16.83
C ASP A 462 -5.65 -26.37 -18.10
N SER A 463 -6.53 -25.96 -19.00
CA SER A 463 -6.80 -26.60 -20.29
C SER A 463 -5.56 -26.71 -21.21
N PHE A 464 -4.48 -25.98 -20.90
CA PHE A 464 -3.21 -25.99 -21.62
C PHE A 464 -2.12 -26.79 -20.90
N GLY A 465 -2.45 -27.40 -19.75
CA GLY A 465 -1.52 -28.19 -18.93
C GLY A 465 -0.65 -27.37 -18.00
N LYS A 466 -0.85 -26.05 -17.88
CA LYS A 466 -0.09 -25.21 -16.95
C LYS A 466 -0.58 -25.44 -15.52
N LYS A 467 0.40 -25.54 -14.61
CA LYS A 467 0.20 -25.87 -13.20
C LYS A 467 0.12 -24.60 -12.35
N TYR A 468 -0.87 -24.54 -11.47
CA TYR A 468 -1.02 -23.55 -10.41
C TYR A 468 -1.11 -24.28 -9.07
N SER A 469 -0.44 -23.78 -8.04
CA SER A 469 -0.43 -24.42 -6.72
C SER A 469 -0.71 -23.43 -5.61
N GLN A 470 -1.47 -23.85 -4.61
CA GLN A 470 -1.72 -23.08 -3.39
C GLN A 470 -1.67 -24.00 -2.18
N LYS A 471 -0.92 -23.58 -1.15
CA LYS A 471 -0.88 -24.29 0.14
C LYS A 471 -1.90 -23.71 1.10
N LEU A 472 -2.54 -24.57 1.89
CA LEU A 472 -3.47 -24.14 2.94
C LEU A 472 -2.67 -23.53 4.09
N ARG A 473 -2.93 -22.25 4.38
CA ARG A 473 -2.32 -21.57 5.53
C ARG A 473 -3.09 -21.98 6.79
N SER A 474 -2.41 -22.59 7.76
CA SER A 474 -3.00 -22.94 9.06
C SER A 474 -3.51 -21.69 9.79
N ARG A 475 -4.65 -21.76 10.47
CA ARG A 475 -5.11 -20.67 11.36
C ARG A 475 -4.13 -20.40 12.50
N SER A 476 -3.32 -21.38 12.89
CA SER A 476 -2.23 -21.25 13.86
C SER A 476 -0.99 -20.55 13.28
N HIS A 477 -1.00 -20.18 12.00
CA HIS A 477 0.09 -19.43 11.37
C HIS A 477 -0.24 -17.94 11.25
N TYR A 478 0.70 -17.11 11.68
CA TYR A 478 0.70 -15.67 11.47
C TYR A 478 1.88 -15.29 10.58
N ASP A 479 1.72 -14.26 9.75
CA ASP A 479 2.82 -13.72 8.97
C ASP A 479 3.82 -13.03 9.93
N VAL A 480 3.29 -12.26 10.90
CA VAL A 480 4.08 -11.53 11.90
C VAL A 480 3.51 -11.76 13.29
N VAL A 481 4.37 -12.13 14.25
CA VAL A 481 4.00 -12.18 15.68
C VAL A 481 4.86 -11.19 16.46
N ILE A 482 4.22 -10.31 17.21
CA ILE A 482 4.85 -9.35 18.10
C ILE A 482 4.63 -9.80 19.53
N ILE A 483 5.71 -9.88 20.31
CA ILE A 483 5.66 -10.20 21.73
C ILE A 483 5.91 -8.92 22.52
N GLY A 484 4.91 -8.50 23.28
CA GLY A 484 4.83 -7.20 23.94
C GLY A 484 3.95 -6.22 23.16
N GLY A 485 2.91 -5.72 23.81
CA GLY A 485 2.04 -4.62 23.39
C GLY A 485 2.56 -3.26 23.87
N GLY A 486 3.89 -3.13 23.99
CA GLY A 486 4.60 -1.90 24.34
C GLY A 486 4.38 -0.77 23.32
N ALA A 487 5.15 0.32 23.42
CA ALA A 487 5.00 1.44 22.49
C ALA A 487 5.38 0.99 21.06
N SER A 488 6.55 0.37 20.86
CA SER A 488 6.91 -0.21 19.56
C SER A 488 6.02 -1.38 19.19
N GLY A 489 5.64 -2.22 20.15
CA GLY A 489 4.85 -3.42 19.86
C GLY A 489 3.48 -3.08 19.26
N THR A 490 2.85 -2.06 19.83
CA THR A 490 1.59 -1.51 19.35
C THR A 490 1.72 -0.91 17.95
N SER A 491 2.70 -0.03 17.72
CA SER A 491 2.88 0.59 16.40
C SER A 491 3.34 -0.40 15.34
N ALA A 492 4.17 -1.39 15.68
CA ALA A 492 4.59 -2.47 14.80
C ALA A 492 3.44 -3.36 14.37
N GLY A 493 2.56 -3.74 15.31
CA GLY A 493 1.41 -4.57 15.01
C GLY A 493 0.41 -3.86 14.09
N ILE A 494 0.10 -2.60 14.38
CA ILE A 494 -0.77 -1.77 13.51
C ILE A 494 -0.13 -1.59 12.13
N ARG A 495 1.15 -1.27 12.07
CA ARG A 495 1.83 -0.97 10.81
C ARG A 495 1.95 -2.20 9.91
N SER A 496 2.38 -3.34 10.46
CA SER A 496 2.49 -4.59 9.69
C SER A 496 1.14 -5.05 9.14
N ALA A 497 0.06 -4.97 9.95
CA ALA A 497 -1.28 -5.31 9.52
C ALA A 497 -1.80 -4.37 8.42
N SER A 498 -1.53 -3.06 8.54
CA SER A 498 -1.92 -2.07 7.53
C SER A 498 -1.25 -2.30 6.16
N LEU A 499 -0.09 -2.96 6.15
CA LEU A 499 0.65 -3.34 4.95
C LEU A 499 0.25 -4.73 4.41
N GLY A 500 -0.77 -5.34 5.01
CA GLY A 500 -1.40 -6.56 4.50
C GLY A 500 -0.92 -7.86 5.15
N ALA A 501 -0.01 -7.82 6.12
CA ALA A 501 0.42 -9.01 6.86
C ALA A 501 -0.66 -9.44 7.87
N ARG A 502 -0.87 -10.76 8.03
CA ARG A 502 -1.68 -11.32 9.11
C ARG A 502 -0.85 -11.28 10.39
N THR A 503 -1.23 -10.40 11.32
CA THR A 503 -0.41 -10.04 12.46
C THR A 503 -1.06 -10.42 13.78
N LEU A 504 -0.27 -10.87 14.74
CA LEU A 504 -0.66 -11.07 16.14
C LEU A 504 0.22 -10.24 17.08
N ILE A 505 -0.39 -9.48 17.99
CA ILE A 505 0.28 -8.97 19.20
C ILE A 505 -0.07 -9.90 20.37
N VAL A 506 0.94 -10.36 21.10
CA VAL A 506 0.82 -11.06 22.38
C VAL A 506 1.17 -10.07 23.49
N GLU A 507 0.21 -9.69 24.31
CA GLU A 507 0.35 -8.70 25.38
C GLU A 507 0.02 -9.31 26.73
N GLU A 508 0.92 -9.15 27.70
CA GLU A 508 0.81 -9.73 29.03
C GLU A 508 -0.34 -9.13 29.84
N PHE A 509 -0.66 -7.85 29.62
CA PHE A 509 -1.71 -7.14 30.33
C PHE A 509 -2.92 -6.85 29.43
N GLU A 510 -3.81 -5.98 29.90
CA GLU A 510 -5.01 -5.58 29.16
C GLU A 510 -4.81 -4.26 28.40
N TRP A 511 -3.63 -3.64 28.46
CA TRP A 511 -3.36 -2.31 27.92
C TRP A 511 -2.32 -2.33 26.80
N LEU A 512 -2.51 -1.47 25.79
CA LEU A 512 -1.55 -1.21 24.73
C LEU A 512 -0.81 0.12 24.96
N GLY A 513 0.43 0.21 24.49
CA GLY A 513 1.24 1.44 24.50
C GLY A 513 2.40 1.47 25.50
N GLY A 514 2.59 0.41 26.29
CA GLY A 514 3.78 0.20 27.14
C GLY A 514 4.11 1.38 28.04
N MET A 515 5.31 1.93 27.89
CA MET A 515 5.79 3.05 28.71
C MET A 515 4.83 4.26 28.78
N LEU A 516 4.08 4.54 27.71
CA LEU A 516 3.12 5.67 27.65
C LEU A 516 1.88 5.44 28.50
N THR A 517 1.49 4.17 28.68
CA THR A 517 0.19 3.76 29.22
C THR A 517 0.40 2.82 30.41
N SER A 518 0.78 1.57 30.16
CA SER A 518 0.99 0.52 31.17
C SER A 518 2.06 0.85 32.22
N ALA A 519 3.03 1.71 31.91
CA ALA A 519 3.98 2.25 32.89
C ALA A 519 3.65 3.67 33.40
N GLY A 520 2.67 4.34 32.79
CA GLY A 520 2.17 5.65 33.22
C GLY A 520 3.01 6.87 32.84
N VAL A 521 4.03 6.74 31.98
CA VAL A 521 4.86 7.89 31.54
C VAL A 521 4.19 8.65 30.40
N SER A 522 3.09 9.31 30.72
CA SER A 522 2.21 10.00 29.76
C SER A 522 2.53 11.49 29.56
N ALA A 523 3.73 11.91 29.98
CA ALA A 523 4.35 13.15 29.53
C ALA A 523 5.51 12.79 28.58
N THR A 524 5.38 13.09 27.30
CA THR A 524 6.33 12.61 26.29
C THR A 524 7.51 13.57 26.11
N ASP A 525 8.72 13.03 26.07
CA ASP A 525 9.93 13.81 25.87
C ASP A 525 10.39 13.77 24.40
N GLY A 526 10.71 14.95 23.86
CA GLY A 526 11.24 15.09 22.50
C GLY A 526 10.20 15.03 21.38
N ASN A 527 10.69 15.14 20.15
CA ASN A 527 9.99 15.21 18.87
C ASN A 527 8.78 16.14 18.88
N TYR A 528 8.95 17.30 19.51
CA TYR A 528 7.90 18.31 19.60
C TYR A 528 7.62 18.95 18.24
N LYS A 529 8.68 19.23 17.47
CA LYS A 529 8.65 19.80 16.12
C LYS A 529 8.74 18.73 15.03
N LEU A 530 9.25 17.54 15.35
CA LEU A 530 9.37 16.39 14.44
C LEU A 530 8.08 15.53 14.48
N ARG A 531 6.95 16.13 14.11
CA ARG A 531 5.64 15.48 14.06
C ARG A 531 5.45 14.80 12.70
N GLY A 532 5.66 13.49 12.63
CA GLY A 532 5.45 12.70 11.41
C GLY A 532 5.16 11.23 11.71
N GLY A 533 4.69 10.48 10.70
CA GLY A 533 4.40 9.05 10.80
C GLY A 533 3.44 8.70 11.94
N PHE A 534 3.67 7.55 12.57
CA PHE A 534 2.82 7.03 13.63
C PHE A 534 2.72 7.95 14.87
N TRP A 535 3.79 8.69 15.17
CA TRP A 535 3.80 9.68 16.26
C TRP A 535 2.79 10.81 16.01
N ALA A 536 2.71 11.30 14.77
CA ALA A 536 1.71 12.29 14.39
C ALA A 536 0.29 11.72 14.55
N GLU A 537 0.02 10.52 14.02
CA GLU A 537 -1.31 9.89 14.09
C GLU A 537 -1.82 9.71 15.53
N PHE A 538 -0.92 9.33 16.44
CA PHE A 538 -1.24 9.20 17.86
C PHE A 538 -1.53 10.57 18.50
N ARG A 539 -0.68 11.58 18.27
CA ARG A 539 -0.90 12.94 18.77
C ARG A 539 -2.19 13.55 18.23
N ASP A 540 -2.48 13.40 16.95
CA ASP A 540 -3.73 13.85 16.33
C ASP A 540 -4.95 13.25 17.05
N SER A 541 -4.83 12.00 17.50
CA SER A 541 -5.88 11.32 18.26
C SER A 541 -6.06 11.87 19.66
N LEU A 542 -4.95 12.21 20.33
CA LEU A 542 -4.98 12.91 21.62
C LEU A 542 -5.58 14.32 21.48
N GLU A 543 -5.14 15.09 20.48
CA GLU A 543 -5.65 16.44 20.21
C GLU A 543 -7.16 16.41 19.92
N ARG A 544 -7.64 15.47 19.11
CA ARG A 544 -9.08 15.27 18.89
C ARG A 544 -9.84 14.92 20.16
N HIS A 545 -9.24 14.16 21.07
CA HIS A 545 -9.89 13.80 22.33
C HIS A 545 -10.00 14.98 23.31
N TYR A 546 -8.91 15.74 23.45
CA TYR A 546 -8.80 16.81 24.46
C TYR A 546 -9.19 18.20 23.93
N GLY A 547 -9.47 18.36 22.63
CA GLY A 547 -9.89 19.62 22.04
C GLY A 547 -8.75 20.51 21.51
N GLY A 548 -7.62 19.90 21.12
CA GLY A 548 -6.51 20.54 20.43
C GLY A 548 -5.18 20.48 21.19
N ALA A 549 -4.09 20.92 20.52
CA ALA A 549 -2.73 20.83 21.04
C ALA A 549 -2.50 21.61 22.35
N ALA A 550 -3.20 22.73 22.56
CA ALA A 550 -3.08 23.53 23.78
C ALA A 550 -3.58 22.78 25.03
N ALA A 551 -4.61 21.93 24.87
CA ALA A 551 -5.19 21.16 25.96
C ALA A 551 -4.24 20.05 26.48
N LEU A 552 -3.22 19.69 25.70
CA LEU A 552 -2.19 18.71 26.09
C LEU A 552 -1.03 19.34 26.87
N LYS A 553 -0.95 20.68 26.96
CA LYS A 553 0.13 21.42 27.64
C LYS A 553 -0.24 21.76 29.09
N THR A 554 -0.56 20.74 29.88
CA THR A 554 -1.07 20.92 31.25
C THR A 554 0.02 21.05 32.33
N GLY A 555 1.20 20.48 32.10
CA GLY A 555 2.40 20.59 32.94
C GLY A 555 3.55 21.26 32.22
N TRP A 556 4.66 21.54 32.91
CA TRP A 556 5.79 22.28 32.33
C TRP A 556 6.88 21.40 31.73
N VAL A 557 6.87 20.08 31.98
CA VAL A 557 7.91 19.17 31.44
C VAL A 557 7.79 18.96 29.93
N SER A 558 6.57 18.92 29.40
CA SER A 558 6.29 18.47 28.05
C SER A 558 5.22 19.31 27.37
N SER A 559 5.19 19.25 26.03
CA SER A 559 4.09 19.79 25.24
C SER A 559 2.96 18.79 24.96
N THR A 560 3.08 17.56 25.45
CA THR A 560 2.10 16.49 25.25
C THR A 560 1.97 15.68 26.54
N LEU A 561 0.94 16.00 27.32
CA LEU A 561 0.56 15.31 28.55
C LEU A 561 -0.88 14.82 28.43
N PHE A 562 -1.13 13.58 28.86
CA PHE A 562 -2.44 12.95 28.77
C PHE A 562 -2.64 11.92 29.89
N GLU A 563 -3.88 11.48 30.09
CA GLU A 563 -4.20 10.40 31.05
C GLU A 563 -3.84 9.04 30.42
N PRO A 564 -3.00 8.19 31.07
CA PRO A 564 -2.60 6.88 30.54
C PRO A 564 -3.74 6.03 29.96
N LYS A 565 -4.90 5.97 30.63
CA LYS A 565 -6.08 5.20 30.15
C LYS A 565 -6.62 5.71 28.80
N VAL A 566 -6.47 7.00 28.53
CA VAL A 566 -6.87 7.62 27.25
C VAL A 566 -5.92 7.18 26.15
N GLY A 567 -4.62 7.12 26.44
CA GLY A 567 -3.60 6.59 25.52
C GLY A 567 -3.91 5.15 25.12
N ASP A 568 -4.18 4.27 26.10
CA ASP A 568 -4.57 2.87 25.86
C ASP A 568 -5.79 2.77 24.94
N ARG A 569 -6.86 3.51 25.27
CA ARG A 569 -8.09 3.53 24.46
C ARG A 569 -7.81 3.96 23.01
N ILE A 570 -6.96 4.97 22.81
CA ILE A 570 -6.58 5.42 21.46
C ILE A 570 -5.86 4.31 20.71
N PHE A 571 -4.86 3.66 21.33
CA PHE A 571 -4.14 2.57 20.70
C PHE A 571 -5.05 1.39 20.35
N LYS A 572 -5.95 0.99 21.27
CA LYS A 572 -6.97 -0.03 20.99
C LYS A 572 -7.86 0.34 19.82
N ASN A 573 -8.29 1.60 19.72
CA ASN A 573 -9.10 2.08 18.60
C ASN A 573 -8.32 2.05 17.28
N MET A 574 -7.02 2.38 17.30
CA MET A 574 -6.17 2.30 16.10
C MET A 574 -5.95 0.83 15.68
N ALA A 575 -5.73 -0.08 16.63
CA ALA A 575 -5.59 -1.51 16.40
C ALA A 575 -6.87 -2.14 15.84
N ALA A 576 -8.03 -1.82 16.41
CA ALA A 576 -9.33 -2.36 15.99
C ALA A 576 -9.75 -1.98 14.56
N ARG A 577 -9.12 -0.96 13.95
CA ARG A 577 -9.34 -0.59 12.55
C ARG A 577 -8.62 -1.51 11.57
N GLN A 578 -7.66 -2.32 12.02
CA GLN A 578 -6.88 -3.21 11.18
C GLN A 578 -7.53 -4.60 11.14
N SER A 579 -8.14 -4.98 10.02
CA SER A 579 -8.82 -6.27 9.88
C SER A 579 -7.87 -7.49 9.98
N LYS A 580 -6.58 -7.29 9.69
CA LYS A 580 -5.55 -8.33 9.76
C LYS A 580 -4.79 -8.40 11.08
N LEU A 581 -5.14 -7.57 12.07
CA LEU A 581 -4.48 -7.53 13.37
C LEU A 581 -5.31 -8.27 14.42
N SER A 582 -4.73 -9.28 15.04
CA SER A 582 -5.23 -9.88 16.28
C SER A 582 -4.42 -9.37 17.47
N VAL A 583 -5.07 -9.18 18.61
CA VAL A 583 -4.39 -8.88 19.88
C VAL A 583 -4.85 -9.90 20.92
N TRP A 584 -3.89 -10.63 21.49
CA TRP A 584 -4.13 -11.55 22.59
C TRP A 584 -3.61 -10.90 23.87
N TYR A 585 -4.54 -10.33 24.63
CA TYR A 585 -4.28 -9.81 25.97
C TYR A 585 -4.13 -10.94 26.98
N ARG A 586 -3.55 -10.64 28.15
CA ARG A 586 -3.34 -11.62 29.24
C ARG A 586 -2.64 -12.88 28.75
N SER A 587 -1.66 -12.68 27.87
CA SER A 587 -0.99 -13.74 27.15
C SER A 587 0.52 -13.59 27.23
N THR A 588 1.22 -14.69 27.46
CA THR A 588 2.68 -14.70 27.61
C THR A 588 3.32 -15.77 26.75
N LEU A 589 4.48 -15.47 26.20
CA LEU A 589 5.31 -16.44 25.51
C LEU A 589 6.00 -17.37 26.51
N SER A 590 5.92 -18.68 26.27
CA SER A 590 6.57 -19.69 27.12
C SER A 590 7.78 -20.34 26.45
N SER A 591 7.75 -20.52 25.14
CA SER A 591 8.90 -20.99 24.36
C SER A 591 8.91 -20.40 22.95
N LEU A 592 10.12 -20.24 22.41
CA LEU A 592 10.38 -19.79 21.05
C LEU A 592 11.44 -20.70 20.44
N GLU A 593 11.13 -21.31 19.31
CA GLU A 593 12.02 -22.22 18.61
C GLU A 593 12.09 -21.87 17.13
N LYS A 594 13.28 -22.00 16.53
CA LYS A 594 13.44 -21.80 15.10
C LYS A 594 12.73 -22.92 14.33
N SER A 595 11.97 -22.58 13.30
CA SER A 595 11.20 -23.53 12.50
C SER A 595 11.31 -23.21 11.02
N GLY A 596 12.25 -23.85 10.31
CA GLY A 596 12.60 -23.48 8.94
C GLY A 596 13.15 -22.06 8.88
N SER A 597 12.66 -21.24 7.95
CA SER A 597 12.97 -19.81 7.90
C SER A 597 12.26 -19.01 9.01
N GLY A 598 11.14 -19.51 9.55
CA GLY A 598 10.32 -18.83 10.55
C GLY A 598 10.55 -19.30 11.99
N TRP A 599 9.49 -19.23 12.78
CA TRP A 599 9.48 -19.50 14.23
C TRP A 599 8.25 -20.31 14.64
N ARG A 600 8.42 -21.15 15.64
CA ARG A 600 7.34 -21.80 16.40
C ARG A 600 7.30 -21.19 17.79
N LEU A 601 6.10 -20.84 18.24
CA LEU A 601 5.88 -20.18 19.53
C LEU A 601 4.83 -20.95 20.32
N LYS A 602 5.08 -21.13 21.62
CA LYS A 602 4.06 -21.59 22.56
C LYS A 602 3.58 -20.43 23.41
N VAL A 603 2.34 -19.99 23.17
CA VAL A 603 1.73 -18.85 23.86
C VAL A 603 0.71 -19.36 24.86
N SER A 604 0.88 -18.97 26.13
CA SER A 604 -0.11 -19.22 27.18
C SER A 604 -1.08 -18.04 27.23
N ARG A 605 -2.38 -18.33 27.21
CA ARG A 605 -3.46 -17.34 27.30
C ARG A 605 -4.54 -17.85 28.24
N ASP A 606 -4.87 -17.06 29.26
CA ASP A 606 -5.89 -17.39 30.26
C ASP A 606 -5.74 -18.84 30.82
N GLY A 607 -4.50 -19.31 30.99
CA GLY A 607 -4.17 -20.65 31.49
C GLY A 607 -4.13 -21.78 30.45
N SER A 608 -4.44 -21.51 29.18
CA SER A 608 -4.36 -22.48 28.08
C SER A 608 -3.19 -22.19 27.16
N ALA A 609 -2.41 -23.21 26.78
CA ALA A 609 -1.29 -23.06 25.85
C ALA A 609 -1.73 -23.36 24.41
N SER A 610 -1.29 -22.51 23.48
CA SER A 610 -1.48 -22.66 22.04
C SER A 610 -0.14 -22.68 21.33
N ASP A 611 0.06 -23.65 20.43
CA ASP A 611 1.19 -23.67 19.51
C ASP A 611 0.83 -22.87 18.25
N ILE A 612 1.62 -21.84 17.95
CA ILE A 612 1.49 -21.03 16.75
C ILE A 612 2.81 -20.99 15.99
N THR A 613 2.75 -20.60 14.72
CA THR A 613 3.93 -20.37 13.88
C THR A 613 3.93 -18.96 13.33
N ALA A 614 5.12 -18.41 13.10
CA ALA A 614 5.31 -17.07 12.56
C ALA A 614 6.37 -17.07 11.46
N ALA A 615 6.18 -16.32 10.38
CA ALA A 615 7.27 -16.07 9.44
C ALA A 615 8.31 -15.12 10.05
N VAL A 616 7.86 -14.06 10.72
CA VAL A 616 8.71 -13.10 11.44
C VAL A 616 8.23 -12.91 12.88
N VAL A 617 9.16 -12.83 13.83
CA VAL A 617 8.89 -12.47 15.23
C VAL A 617 9.48 -11.09 15.52
N ILE A 618 8.75 -10.24 16.23
CA ILE A 618 9.24 -8.96 16.75
C ILE A 618 9.28 -9.04 18.28
N ASP A 619 10.47 -8.90 18.86
CA ASP A 619 10.62 -8.65 20.30
C ASP A 619 10.35 -7.17 20.57
N ALA A 620 9.19 -6.90 21.17
CA ALA A 620 8.82 -5.59 21.67
C ALA A 620 8.58 -5.62 23.19
N THR A 621 9.22 -6.55 23.89
CA THR A 621 9.17 -6.63 25.35
C THR A 621 10.00 -5.50 25.97
N GLU A 622 9.58 -5.03 27.15
CA GLU A 622 10.23 -3.88 27.82
C GLU A 622 11.69 -4.16 28.23
N MET A 623 12.08 -5.43 28.36
CA MET A 623 13.40 -5.88 28.85
C MET A 623 14.18 -6.77 27.85
N GLY A 624 13.70 -6.94 26.61
CA GLY A 624 14.35 -7.76 25.58
C GLY A 624 14.41 -9.25 25.92
N ASP A 625 13.35 -9.77 26.56
CA ASP A 625 13.32 -11.15 27.05
C ASP A 625 13.20 -12.17 25.90
N VAL A 626 12.60 -11.80 24.76
CA VAL A 626 12.50 -12.70 23.60
C VAL A 626 13.83 -12.81 22.86
N ALA A 627 14.58 -11.71 22.73
CA ALA A 627 15.93 -11.72 22.19
C ALA A 627 16.85 -12.62 23.03
N LYS A 628 16.77 -12.52 24.36
CA LYS A 628 17.47 -13.45 25.27
C LYS A 628 17.02 -14.89 25.06
N MET A 629 15.71 -15.14 24.98
CA MET A 629 15.16 -16.49 24.76
C MET A 629 15.61 -17.09 23.43
N ALA A 630 15.76 -16.27 22.39
CA ALA A 630 16.25 -16.67 21.07
C ALA A 630 17.78 -16.85 21.01
N GLY A 631 18.51 -16.57 22.09
CA GLY A 631 19.97 -16.69 22.14
C GLY A 631 20.73 -15.55 21.46
N VAL A 632 20.09 -14.40 21.24
CA VAL A 632 20.75 -13.21 20.68
C VAL A 632 21.74 -12.66 21.71
N PRO A 633 23.03 -12.42 21.36
CA PRO A 633 23.98 -11.78 22.26
C PRO A 633 23.54 -10.36 22.64
N TYR A 634 23.78 -9.96 23.89
CA TYR A 634 23.40 -8.64 24.39
C TYR A 634 24.37 -8.11 25.45
N SER A 635 24.36 -6.79 25.65
CA SER A 635 25.05 -6.08 26.73
C SER A 635 24.04 -5.49 27.73
N ILE A 636 24.50 -5.27 28.96
CA ILE A 636 23.76 -4.63 30.07
C ILE A 636 24.67 -3.56 30.69
N GLY A 637 24.09 -2.46 31.17
CA GLY A 637 24.82 -1.43 31.91
C GLY A 637 25.73 -0.61 31.00
N MET A 638 26.82 -0.04 31.53
CA MET A 638 27.68 0.87 30.77
C MET A 638 28.76 0.12 29.97
N ASP A 639 28.89 0.47 28.68
CA ASP A 639 29.97 -0.02 27.81
C ASP A 639 31.28 0.73 28.12
N SER A 640 32.44 0.11 27.88
CA SER A 640 33.74 0.80 28.05
C SER A 640 34.08 1.65 26.83
N LYS A 641 34.85 2.73 27.06
CA LYS A 641 35.41 3.55 25.97
C LYS A 641 36.34 2.77 25.03
N HIS A 642 36.89 1.64 25.48
CA HIS A 642 37.76 0.78 24.67
C HIS A 642 36.96 -0.05 23.66
N ILE A 643 35.72 -0.41 23.99
CA ILE A 643 34.81 -1.11 23.08
C ILE A 643 34.17 -0.12 22.09
N THR A 644 33.66 1.01 22.58
CA THR A 644 32.82 1.89 21.75
C THR A 644 33.58 3.05 21.10
N GLY A 645 34.77 3.39 21.60
CA GLY A 645 35.50 4.59 21.17
C GLY A 645 34.83 5.89 21.61
N GLU A 646 33.89 5.85 22.56
CA GLU A 646 33.17 7.02 23.06
C GLU A 646 33.89 7.59 24.28
N TYR A 647 34.46 8.79 24.16
CA TYR A 647 35.39 9.33 25.17
C TYR A 647 34.81 9.53 26.58
N ILE A 648 33.48 9.64 26.72
CA ILE A 648 32.78 9.84 28.00
C ILE A 648 32.32 8.52 28.65
N ALA A 649 32.42 7.41 27.91
CA ALA A 649 32.15 6.09 28.48
C ALA A 649 33.20 5.74 29.57
N PRO A 650 32.86 4.91 30.56
CA PRO A 650 33.79 4.49 31.60
C PRO A 650 35.00 3.71 31.04
N GLU A 651 36.05 3.57 31.85
CA GLU A 651 37.26 2.79 31.51
C GLU A 651 36.95 1.30 31.35
N GLN A 652 36.04 0.76 32.16
CA GLN A 652 35.67 -0.65 32.21
C GLN A 652 34.16 -0.80 32.04
N GLU A 653 33.73 -1.90 31.42
CA GLU A 653 32.30 -2.24 31.36
C GLU A 653 31.76 -2.53 32.76
N ASN A 654 30.47 -2.27 32.98
CA ASN A 654 29.76 -2.67 34.19
C ASN A 654 28.29 -2.97 33.88
N ASP A 655 27.57 -3.61 34.81
CA ASP A 655 26.15 -3.94 34.68
C ASP A 655 25.23 -2.92 35.38
N ILE A 656 25.74 -1.72 35.68
CA ILE A 656 24.98 -0.68 36.36
C ILE A 656 24.02 -0.04 35.35
N ILE A 657 22.72 -0.27 35.55
CA ILE A 657 21.66 0.28 34.72
C ILE A 657 21.03 1.54 35.33
N GLN A 658 20.25 2.26 34.53
CA GLN A 658 19.49 3.41 35.02
C GLN A 658 18.42 3.06 36.06
N ASP A 659 18.16 4.03 36.95
CA ASP A 659 17.09 4.00 37.94
C ASP A 659 15.72 3.81 37.25
N LEU A 660 14.87 2.95 37.80
CA LEU A 660 13.49 2.79 37.36
C LEU A 660 12.56 3.66 38.19
N THR A 661 11.33 3.84 37.72
CA THR A 661 10.31 4.58 38.47
C THR A 661 8.98 3.84 38.42
N TYR A 662 8.40 3.56 39.59
CA TYR A 662 6.96 3.28 39.65
C TYR A 662 6.22 4.61 39.61
N VAL A 663 5.70 4.95 38.44
CA VAL A 663 4.97 6.21 38.24
C VAL A 663 3.70 6.17 39.07
N MET A 664 3.38 7.28 39.72
CA MET A 664 2.08 7.48 40.36
C MET A 664 1.28 8.49 39.56
N VAL A 665 0.02 8.20 39.27
CA VAL A 665 -0.93 9.24 38.86
C VAL A 665 -1.73 9.64 40.08
N LEU A 666 -1.50 10.86 40.56
CA LEU A 666 -2.24 11.42 41.68
C LEU A 666 -3.44 12.22 41.18
N LYS A 667 -4.52 12.24 41.97
CA LYS A 667 -5.73 13.03 41.74
C LYS A 667 -5.94 13.97 42.90
N ASP A 668 -6.34 15.21 42.59
CA ASP A 668 -6.80 16.15 43.60
C ASP A 668 -8.26 15.87 43.97
N TYR A 669 -8.49 15.49 45.22
CA TYR A 669 -9.82 15.19 45.74
C TYR A 669 -10.50 16.38 46.44
N GLY A 670 -9.81 17.52 46.60
CA GLY A 670 -10.33 18.69 47.31
C GLY A 670 -10.58 18.47 48.82
N LYS A 671 -10.16 17.33 49.38
CA LYS A 671 -10.29 16.94 50.79
C LYS A 671 -9.04 16.21 51.27
N VAL A 672 -8.82 16.06 52.56
CA VAL A 672 -7.67 15.34 53.11
C VAL A 672 -7.72 13.85 52.71
N MET A 673 -6.65 13.37 52.10
CA MET A 673 -6.46 12.01 51.56
C MET A 673 -5.13 11.39 51.99
N THR A 674 -4.55 11.85 53.11
CA THR A 674 -3.26 11.34 53.61
C THR A 674 -3.30 9.82 53.81
N ILE A 675 -2.35 9.11 53.21
CA ILE A 675 -2.27 7.64 53.30
C ILE A 675 -1.71 7.20 54.66
N ALA A 676 -1.88 5.93 55.02
CA ALA A 676 -1.19 5.36 56.18
C ALA A 676 0.33 5.40 55.97
N LYS A 677 1.09 5.63 57.06
CA LYS A 677 2.56 5.69 57.02
C LYS A 677 3.13 4.38 56.43
N PRO A 678 3.86 4.42 55.31
CA PRO A 678 4.44 3.22 54.69
C PRO A 678 5.49 2.54 55.57
N ALA A 679 5.65 1.23 55.38
CA ALA A 679 6.66 0.45 56.10
C ALA A 679 8.07 0.92 55.75
N GLY A 680 8.93 1.09 56.76
CA GLY A 680 10.31 1.56 56.57
C GLY A 680 10.43 3.03 56.13
N TYR A 681 9.37 3.83 56.23
CA TYR A 681 9.39 5.24 55.82
C TYR A 681 10.51 6.03 56.50
N ASN A 682 11.40 6.60 55.67
CA ASN A 682 12.45 7.51 56.08
C ASN A 682 12.37 8.82 55.25
N PRO A 683 11.97 9.96 55.86
CA PRO A 683 11.82 11.22 55.14
C PRO A 683 13.15 11.81 54.64
N THR A 684 14.30 11.41 55.22
CA THR A 684 15.60 11.97 54.84
C THR A 684 15.98 11.65 53.39
N LEU A 685 15.40 10.58 52.83
CA LEU A 685 15.61 10.18 51.43
C LEU A 685 15.02 11.15 50.40
N PHE A 686 14.17 12.07 50.85
CA PHE A 686 13.38 12.98 50.02
C PHE A 686 13.59 14.46 50.37
N TYR A 687 14.42 14.79 51.38
CA TYR A 687 14.60 16.18 51.82
C TYR A 687 15.10 17.10 50.70
N CYS A 688 15.92 16.57 49.81
CA CYS A 688 16.45 17.28 48.65
C CYS A 688 15.65 17.05 47.36
N SER A 689 14.40 16.59 47.46
CA SER A 689 13.52 16.47 46.28
C SER A 689 13.00 17.81 45.76
N THR A 690 13.02 18.85 46.58
CA THR A 690 12.58 20.21 46.27
C THR A 690 13.45 21.23 47.01
N ILE A 691 13.30 22.51 46.69
CA ILE A 691 13.81 23.61 47.53
C ILE A 691 13.18 23.48 48.92
N SER A 692 13.99 23.14 49.92
CA SER A 692 13.58 22.89 51.30
C SER A 692 14.68 23.30 52.27
N LYS A 693 14.31 23.85 53.43
CA LYS A 693 15.26 24.16 54.51
C LYS A 693 15.92 22.89 55.09
N LYS A 694 15.30 21.72 54.89
CA LYS A 694 15.83 20.42 55.35
C LYS A 694 16.85 19.82 54.36
N CYS A 695 16.93 20.34 53.14
CA CYS A 695 17.93 19.90 52.17
C CYS A 695 19.28 20.56 52.45
N THR A 696 20.29 19.77 52.81
CA THR A 696 21.63 20.27 53.16
C THR A 696 22.69 19.95 52.10
N ASN A 697 22.55 18.85 51.35
CA ASN A 697 23.50 18.45 50.32
C ASN A 697 22.78 17.74 49.16
N PRO A 698 22.09 18.48 48.27
CA PRO A 698 21.38 17.88 47.15
C PRO A 698 22.36 17.22 46.19
N LYS A 699 21.98 16.04 45.67
CA LYS A 699 22.76 15.36 44.62
C LYS A 699 22.81 16.20 43.34
N GLU A 700 21.76 16.97 43.07
CA GLU A 700 21.64 17.84 41.89
C GLU A 700 21.53 19.33 42.27
N LYS A 701 22.65 19.94 42.68
CA LYS A 701 22.70 21.29 43.28
C LYS A 701 22.06 22.42 42.46
N ASN A 702 22.10 22.33 41.13
CA ASN A 702 21.60 23.38 40.23
C ASN A 702 20.14 23.17 39.80
N ARG A 703 19.46 22.18 40.37
CA ARG A 703 18.21 21.63 39.83
C ARG A 703 17.21 21.33 40.95
N LEU A 704 17.02 22.29 41.84
CA LEU A 704 15.96 22.23 42.84
C LEU A 704 14.82 23.16 42.45
N TRP A 705 13.61 22.62 42.46
CA TRP A 705 12.38 23.36 42.19
C TRP A 705 11.57 23.54 43.47
N SER A 706 10.73 24.57 43.52
CA SER A 706 9.77 24.70 44.62
C SER A 706 8.83 23.49 44.66
N PRO A 707 8.23 23.15 45.82
CA PRO A 707 7.24 22.08 45.89
C PRO A 707 6.11 22.22 44.87
N GLN A 708 5.67 23.46 44.61
CA GLN A 708 4.62 23.74 43.63
C GLN A 708 5.07 23.48 42.19
N MET A 709 6.33 23.75 41.85
CA MET A 709 6.88 23.43 40.54
C MET A 709 7.05 21.91 40.38
N MET A 710 7.54 21.20 41.41
CA MET A 710 7.65 19.74 41.34
C MET A 710 6.29 19.06 41.09
N ILE A 711 5.23 19.46 41.79
CA ILE A 711 3.92 18.82 41.59
C ILE A 711 3.32 19.13 40.21
N THR A 712 3.57 20.31 39.64
CA THR A 712 3.06 20.68 38.31
C THR A 712 3.96 20.23 37.15
N TYR A 713 5.06 19.52 37.44
CA TYR A 713 5.97 18.94 36.44
C TYR A 713 5.21 18.14 35.39
N GLY A 714 4.55 17.07 35.83
CA GLY A 714 3.72 16.19 35.03
C GLY A 714 2.22 16.41 35.27
N LYS A 715 1.76 17.66 35.42
CA LYS A 715 0.31 17.92 35.57
C LYS A 715 -0.42 17.41 34.32
N LEU A 716 -1.42 16.57 34.52
CA LEU A 716 -2.26 15.97 33.47
C LEU A 716 -3.62 16.69 33.40
N PRO A 717 -4.42 16.45 32.35
CA PRO A 717 -5.83 16.85 32.32
C PRO A 717 -6.62 16.36 33.55
N ASN A 718 -7.77 16.99 33.82
CA ASN A 718 -8.71 16.58 34.87
C ASN A 718 -8.15 16.58 36.31
N ASN A 719 -7.30 17.57 36.64
CA ASN A 719 -6.70 17.75 37.97
C ASN A 719 -5.92 16.51 38.47
N LYS A 720 -5.22 15.86 37.54
CA LYS A 720 -4.32 14.75 37.83
C LYS A 720 -2.86 15.16 37.68
N TYR A 721 -1.96 14.40 38.28
CA TYR A 721 -0.53 14.68 38.32
C TYR A 721 0.26 13.39 38.18
N MET A 722 1.07 13.29 37.13
CA MET A 722 2.04 12.22 36.95
C MET A 722 3.28 12.50 37.81
N ILE A 723 3.61 11.58 38.70
CA ILE A 723 4.82 11.63 39.53
C ILE A 723 5.84 10.65 38.95
N ASN A 724 6.75 11.22 38.16
CA ASN A 724 7.97 10.60 37.67
C ASN A 724 9.11 11.58 37.98
N TRP A 725 9.50 11.67 39.26
CA TRP A 725 10.37 12.74 39.75
C TRP A 725 11.78 12.20 40.08
N PRO A 726 12.79 12.51 39.25
CA PRO A 726 14.11 11.91 39.37
C PRO A 726 14.95 12.48 40.51
N ILE A 727 14.58 13.66 40.98
CA ILE A 727 15.40 14.46 41.90
C ILE A 727 15.09 14.03 43.30
N GLU A 728 15.86 13.04 43.76
CA GLU A 728 15.69 12.43 45.09
C GLU A 728 14.21 12.14 45.42
N GLY A 729 13.40 11.79 44.40
CA GLY A 729 11.96 11.53 44.47
C GLY A 729 11.64 10.04 44.43
N ASN A 730 10.72 9.64 43.55
CA ASN A 730 10.27 8.25 43.46
C ASN A 730 11.10 7.34 42.53
N ASP A 731 12.18 7.85 41.93
CA ASP A 731 13.18 7.00 41.27
C ASP A 731 13.81 6.03 42.28
N PHE A 732 14.08 4.81 41.82
CA PHE A 732 14.57 3.70 42.63
C PHE A 732 15.48 2.78 41.79
N TYR A 733 16.63 2.42 42.34
CA TYR A 733 17.60 1.57 41.65
C TYR A 733 17.28 0.07 41.85
N LEU A 734 17.06 -0.65 40.75
CA LEU A 734 16.94 -2.12 40.72
C LEU A 734 17.49 -2.64 39.38
N ASN A 735 18.47 -3.53 39.43
CA ASN A 735 18.87 -4.30 38.25
C ASN A 735 18.04 -5.59 38.14
N LEU A 736 17.01 -5.56 37.30
CA LEU A 736 16.02 -6.64 37.16
C LEU A 736 16.29 -7.57 35.97
N LEU A 737 17.24 -7.22 35.09
CA LEU A 737 17.35 -7.84 33.77
C LEU A 737 17.62 -9.34 33.92
N GLU A 738 18.61 -9.74 34.72
CA GLU A 738 18.99 -11.15 34.88
C GLU A 738 18.17 -11.93 35.92
N LEU A 739 17.14 -11.32 36.51
CA LEU A 739 16.21 -12.00 37.43
C LEU A 739 15.11 -12.76 36.68
N THR A 740 14.60 -13.82 37.30
CA THR A 740 13.40 -14.52 36.84
C THR A 740 12.14 -13.66 37.01
N PRO A 741 11.05 -13.90 36.26
CA PRO A 741 9.80 -13.13 36.42
C PRO A 741 9.28 -13.07 37.86
N ALA A 742 9.35 -14.18 38.61
CA ALA A 742 8.91 -14.23 40.00
C ALA A 742 9.80 -13.36 40.92
N GLN A 743 11.12 -13.39 40.73
CA GLN A 743 12.05 -12.55 41.49
C GLN A 743 11.85 -11.06 41.16
N ARG A 744 11.61 -10.71 39.89
CA ARG A 744 11.30 -9.34 39.49
C ARG A 744 10.08 -8.80 40.25
N GLN A 745 8.99 -9.58 40.34
CA GLN A 745 7.78 -9.16 41.06
C GLN A 745 8.04 -8.91 42.55
N GLU A 746 8.93 -9.69 43.19
CA GLU A 746 9.30 -9.46 44.59
C GLU A 746 10.09 -8.16 44.78
N GLU A 747 11.11 -7.93 43.95
CA GLU A 747 11.94 -6.72 44.01
C GLU A 747 11.11 -5.45 43.71
N LEU A 748 10.15 -5.53 42.79
CA LEU A 748 9.27 -4.42 42.42
C LEU A 748 8.37 -3.94 43.56
N LYS A 749 8.07 -4.78 44.56
CA LYS A 749 7.37 -4.35 45.78
C LYS A 749 8.15 -3.27 46.54
N LYS A 750 9.48 -3.34 46.54
CA LYS A 750 10.37 -2.35 47.18
C LYS A 750 10.23 -0.99 46.49
N ALA A 751 10.24 -0.98 45.15
CA ALA A 751 10.06 0.24 44.36
C ALA A 751 8.67 0.87 44.57
N LYS A 752 7.59 0.06 44.60
CA LYS A 752 6.24 0.55 44.94
C LYS A 752 6.18 1.16 46.34
N ASN A 753 6.75 0.50 47.35
CA ASN A 753 6.80 1.02 48.71
C ASN A 753 7.62 2.32 48.82
N HIS A 754 8.70 2.45 48.02
CA HIS A 754 9.46 3.70 47.91
C HIS A 754 8.65 4.83 47.30
N SER A 755 7.87 4.56 46.23
CA SER A 755 6.95 5.55 45.65
C SER A 755 5.84 5.96 46.64
N LEU A 756 5.25 5.01 47.37
CA LEU A 756 4.29 5.32 48.44
C LEU A 756 4.93 6.14 49.57
N SER A 757 6.18 5.86 49.92
CA SER A 757 6.96 6.65 50.89
C SER A 757 7.12 8.09 50.40
N PHE A 758 7.39 8.29 49.11
CA PHE A 758 7.42 9.62 48.54
C PHE A 758 6.05 10.30 48.56
N LEU A 759 4.95 9.61 48.21
CA LEU A 759 3.59 10.17 48.33
C LEU A 759 3.27 10.60 49.76
N TYR A 760 3.59 9.77 50.76
CA TYR A 760 3.40 10.14 52.16
C TYR A 760 4.21 11.39 52.52
N TYR A 761 5.47 11.50 52.07
CA TYR A 761 6.28 12.71 52.21
C TYR A 761 5.66 13.95 51.56
N LEU A 762 5.10 13.83 50.35
CA LEU A 762 4.36 14.93 49.69
C LEU A 762 3.22 15.44 50.58
N GLN A 763 2.47 14.53 51.20
CA GLN A 763 1.30 14.84 52.01
C GLN A 763 1.66 15.42 53.39
N THR A 764 2.68 14.88 54.05
CA THR A 764 3.01 15.23 55.45
C THR A 764 4.07 16.32 55.59
N GLU A 765 5.06 16.37 54.70
CA GLU A 765 6.19 17.30 54.78
C GLU A 765 6.05 18.47 53.81
N LEU A 766 5.44 18.26 52.64
CA LEU A 766 5.24 19.32 51.62
C LEU A 766 3.81 19.87 51.56
N GLY A 767 2.88 19.31 52.34
CA GLY A 767 1.54 19.85 52.56
C GLY A 767 0.48 19.49 51.52
N PHE A 768 0.78 18.61 50.56
CA PHE A 768 -0.16 18.16 49.51
C PHE A 768 -1.17 17.12 50.00
N LYS A 769 -1.85 17.40 51.12
CA LYS A 769 -2.74 16.47 51.83
C LYS A 769 -3.95 16.02 51.02
N ASN A 770 -4.31 16.74 49.96
CA ASN A 770 -5.44 16.49 49.09
C ASN A 770 -5.17 15.56 47.91
N LEU A 771 -3.90 15.23 47.66
CA LEU A 771 -3.49 14.38 46.55
C LEU A 771 -3.37 12.93 47.03
N ALA A 772 -3.93 11.98 46.27
CA ALA A 772 -3.74 10.54 46.47
C ALA A 772 -3.75 9.82 45.12
N LEU A 773 -3.35 8.54 45.08
CA LEU A 773 -3.41 7.71 43.88
C LEU A 773 -4.82 7.77 43.26
N ALA A 774 -4.88 8.07 41.97
CA ALA A 774 -6.12 8.20 41.24
C ALA A 774 -6.87 6.86 41.23
N ASP A 775 -8.13 6.89 41.67
CA ASP A 775 -9.03 5.72 41.68
C ASP A 775 -9.69 5.42 40.33
N ASP A 776 -9.49 6.30 39.35
CA ASP A 776 -10.10 6.20 38.03
C ASP A 776 -9.07 6.08 36.89
N GLU A 777 -7.80 5.79 37.18
CA GLU A 777 -6.74 5.74 36.17
C GLU A 777 -6.31 4.32 35.80
N PHE A 778 -5.67 3.59 36.72
CA PHE A 778 -5.23 2.22 36.50
C PHE A 778 -6.26 1.23 37.08
N PRO A 779 -6.56 0.12 36.38
CA PRO A 779 -7.52 -0.89 36.84
C PRO A 779 -6.90 -1.89 37.83
N THR A 780 -5.70 -1.63 38.34
CA THR A 780 -5.00 -2.47 39.32
C THR A 780 -5.57 -2.23 40.72
N GLU A 781 -5.56 -3.27 41.56
CA GLU A 781 -6.08 -3.20 42.93
C GLU A 781 -5.32 -2.16 43.78
N ASP A 782 -4.01 -2.02 43.56
CA ASP A 782 -3.15 -1.09 44.26
C ASP A 782 -3.08 0.31 43.60
N LYS A 783 -3.81 0.52 42.49
CA LYS A 783 -3.87 1.76 41.70
C LYS A 783 -2.53 2.20 41.08
N PHE A 784 -1.52 1.34 41.08
CA PHE A 784 -0.27 1.58 40.35
C PHE A 784 -0.37 1.14 38.89
N PRO A 785 0.49 1.63 38.00
CA PRO A 785 0.65 1.06 36.66
C PRO A 785 0.99 -0.44 36.72
N PHE A 786 0.72 -1.17 35.63
CA PHE A 786 0.98 -2.61 35.53
C PHE A 786 2.47 -2.94 35.69
N ILE A 787 3.32 -2.11 35.08
CA ILE A 787 4.77 -2.24 35.06
C ILE A 787 5.42 -0.94 35.53
N PRO A 788 6.66 -0.96 36.06
CA PRO A 788 7.40 0.28 36.27
C PRO A 788 7.86 0.87 34.93
N TYR A 789 8.30 2.11 34.96
CA TYR A 789 9.07 2.66 33.86
C TYR A 789 10.50 2.12 33.86
N HIS A 790 10.76 1.14 32.99
CA HIS A 790 12.11 0.68 32.68
C HIS A 790 12.79 1.70 31.75
N ARG A 791 13.85 2.37 32.23
CA ARG A 791 14.67 3.27 31.41
C ARG A 791 15.68 2.51 30.56
N GLU A 792 16.19 1.40 31.07
CA GLU A 792 17.21 0.60 30.39
C GLU A 792 16.77 -0.86 30.22
N SER A 793 17.28 -1.48 29.16
CA SER A 793 16.98 -2.85 28.77
C SER A 793 18.27 -3.55 28.28
N ARG A 794 18.19 -4.84 27.99
CA ARG A 794 19.23 -5.56 27.24
C ARG A 794 19.41 -4.93 25.88
N ARG A 795 20.64 -4.54 25.53
CA ARG A 795 20.97 -3.98 24.21
C ARG A 795 21.57 -5.08 23.36
N ILE A 796 20.88 -5.47 22.28
CA ILE A 796 21.32 -6.60 21.46
C ILE A 796 22.57 -6.26 20.64
N LYS A 797 23.28 -7.31 20.20
CA LYS A 797 24.21 -7.21 19.09
C LYS A 797 23.44 -7.28 17.76
N GLY A 798 23.24 -6.12 17.14
CA GLY A 798 22.59 -5.99 15.84
C GLY A 798 23.59 -5.95 14.69
N ALA A 799 23.07 -5.88 13.46
CA ALA A 799 23.86 -5.74 12.23
C ALA A 799 24.76 -4.50 12.24
N VAL A 800 24.36 -3.45 12.96
CA VAL A 800 25.17 -2.28 13.32
C VAL A 800 24.88 -1.88 14.77
N THR A 801 25.86 -1.28 15.45
CA THR A 801 25.68 -0.68 16.77
C THR A 801 25.75 0.83 16.66
N PHE A 802 24.64 1.52 16.95
CA PHE A 802 24.57 2.97 16.85
C PHE A 802 25.09 3.63 18.13
N GLY A 803 25.95 4.64 17.97
CA GLY A 803 26.78 5.20 19.05
C GLY A 803 26.91 6.71 18.95
N LEU A 804 27.44 7.35 19.99
CA LEU A 804 27.53 8.80 20.15
C LEU A 804 28.29 9.47 19.00
N ASN A 805 29.36 8.83 18.49
CA ASN A 805 30.15 9.32 17.37
C ASN A 805 29.32 9.40 16.07
N HIS A 806 28.38 8.47 15.87
CA HIS A 806 27.45 8.48 14.75
C HIS A 806 26.43 9.63 14.84
N ILE A 807 26.09 10.08 16.05
CA ILE A 807 25.20 11.24 16.27
C ILE A 807 25.97 12.55 16.09
N LYS A 808 27.17 12.67 16.67
CA LYS A 808 27.95 13.91 16.69
C LYS A 808 28.58 14.24 15.34
N GLU A 809 29.14 13.23 14.67
CA GLU A 809 29.88 13.41 13.43
C GLU A 809 29.46 12.40 12.35
N PRO A 810 28.16 12.34 11.97
CA PRO A 810 27.60 11.29 11.12
C PRO A 810 28.32 11.15 9.76
N TYR A 811 28.77 12.26 9.19
CA TYR A 811 29.40 12.26 7.88
C TYR A 811 30.88 11.87 7.90
N LYS A 812 31.54 11.89 9.07
CA LYS A 812 32.95 11.50 9.23
C LYS A 812 33.15 10.03 9.60
N GLN A 813 32.09 9.36 10.08
CA GLN A 813 32.18 7.94 10.45
C GLN A 813 32.45 7.06 9.22
N ALA A 814 33.13 5.93 9.43
CA ALA A 814 33.37 4.96 8.38
C ALA A 814 32.05 4.38 7.86
N GLU A 815 31.18 3.95 8.78
CA GLU A 815 29.81 3.52 8.49
C GLU A 815 28.92 4.76 8.29
N LYS A 816 28.31 4.86 7.11
CA LYS A 816 27.47 6.02 6.73
C LYS A 816 26.02 5.79 7.17
N LEU A 817 25.83 5.49 8.45
CA LEU A 817 24.56 5.00 9.00
C LEU A 817 23.38 5.97 8.80
N TYR A 818 23.62 7.27 8.68
CA TYR A 818 22.60 8.27 8.36
C TYR A 818 21.85 7.96 7.04
N ARG A 819 22.46 7.21 6.12
CA ARG A 819 21.82 6.78 4.87
C ARG A 819 20.72 5.75 5.07
N THR A 820 20.75 5.06 6.21
CA THR A 820 19.84 3.97 6.58
C THR A 820 18.84 4.35 7.66
N ALA A 821 18.71 5.64 7.94
CA ALA A 821 17.84 6.13 9.00
C ALA A 821 16.35 5.84 8.71
N ILE A 822 15.62 5.42 9.74
CA ILE A 822 14.21 4.97 9.72
C ILE A 822 13.36 5.57 10.84
N ALA A 823 13.97 6.29 11.79
CA ALA A 823 13.30 6.99 12.87
C ALA A 823 14.16 8.19 13.27
N VAL A 824 13.58 9.17 13.94
CA VAL A 824 14.31 10.38 14.38
C VAL A 824 14.11 10.69 15.86
N GLY A 825 15.13 11.29 16.48
CA GLY A 825 15.10 11.78 17.86
C GLY A 825 15.82 13.13 18.02
N ASP A 826 15.33 13.98 18.92
CA ASP A 826 15.82 15.34 19.17
C ASP A 826 16.11 15.65 20.66
N TYR A 827 16.20 14.63 21.50
CA TYR A 827 16.42 14.78 22.94
C TYR A 827 17.88 14.53 23.33
N PRO A 828 18.43 15.22 24.35
CA PRO A 828 19.77 14.97 24.85
C PRO A 828 19.93 13.53 25.36
N VAL A 829 21.18 13.11 25.57
CA VAL A 829 21.43 11.89 26.34
C VAL A 829 21.08 12.18 27.80
N ASP A 830 20.12 11.44 28.35
CA ASP A 830 19.64 11.65 29.72
C ASP A 830 19.65 10.33 30.49
N HIS A 831 20.52 10.21 31.48
CA HIS A 831 20.71 9.02 32.30
C HIS A 831 20.46 9.32 33.78
N HIS A 832 19.77 8.40 34.46
CA HIS A 832 19.40 8.52 35.86
C HIS A 832 20.09 7.42 36.67
N HIS A 833 21.06 7.78 37.51
CA HIS A 833 21.79 6.82 38.35
C HIS A 833 21.91 7.26 39.81
N THR A 834 21.27 8.36 40.20
CA THR A 834 21.49 8.98 41.51
C THR A 834 20.99 8.11 42.65
N ARG A 835 20.21 7.05 42.41
CA ARG A 835 19.82 6.07 43.43
C ARG A 835 20.79 4.88 43.58
N TYR A 836 21.69 4.68 42.63
CA TYR A 836 22.76 3.70 42.77
C TYR A 836 23.75 4.09 43.89
N SER A 837 24.24 3.11 44.63
CA SER A 837 25.29 3.33 45.64
C SER A 837 26.65 3.38 44.95
N GLY A 838 27.29 4.55 44.94
CA GLY A 838 28.51 4.81 44.16
C GLY A 838 28.29 5.58 42.86
N TRP A 839 27.10 6.20 42.69
CA TRP A 839 26.75 7.05 41.55
C TRP A 839 27.77 8.17 41.28
N GLU A 840 28.45 8.67 42.32
CA GLU A 840 29.49 9.69 42.21
C GLU A 840 30.73 9.26 41.39
N ASN A 841 30.91 7.95 41.16
CA ASN A 841 32.00 7.41 40.35
C ASN A 841 31.58 7.16 38.89
N LEU A 842 30.30 7.38 38.56
CA LEU A 842 29.78 7.20 37.20
C LEU A 842 29.94 8.49 36.39
N PRO A 843 30.03 8.40 35.06
CA PRO A 843 30.02 9.59 34.20
C PRO A 843 28.74 10.41 34.40
N ASP A 844 28.88 11.74 34.44
CA ASP A 844 27.74 12.66 34.44
C ASP A 844 27.14 12.73 33.03
N LEU A 845 26.09 11.94 32.82
CA LEU A 845 25.35 11.81 31.58
C LEU A 845 23.99 12.50 31.65
N TYR A 846 23.88 13.47 32.55
CA TYR A 846 22.66 14.24 32.72
C TYR A 846 22.52 15.30 31.63
N PHE A 847 21.48 15.20 30.79
CA PHE A 847 21.25 16.04 29.60
C PHE A 847 22.51 16.31 28.77
N TYR A 848 23.33 15.28 28.59
CA TYR A 848 24.55 15.41 27.82
C TYR A 848 24.24 15.80 26.36
N PRO A 849 24.82 16.91 25.85
CA PRO A 849 24.38 17.53 24.62
C PRO A 849 24.83 16.75 23.39
N VAL A 850 23.88 16.51 22.48
CA VAL A 850 24.11 15.89 21.17
C VAL A 850 23.29 16.63 20.10
N PRO A 851 23.59 16.51 18.80
CA PRO A 851 22.64 16.90 17.76
C PRO A 851 21.41 15.98 17.72
N SER A 852 20.34 16.41 17.05
CA SER A 852 19.25 15.47 16.72
C SER A 852 19.77 14.45 15.70
N TYR A 853 19.21 13.24 15.69
CA TYR A 853 19.73 12.14 14.88
C TYR A 853 18.63 11.38 14.14
N GLY A 854 19.07 10.64 13.11
CA GLY A 854 18.31 9.56 12.49
C GLY A 854 18.83 8.21 12.99
N LEU A 855 17.94 7.33 13.42
CA LEU A 855 18.24 6.00 13.93
C LEU A 855 18.33 4.99 12.75
N PRO A 856 19.43 4.23 12.61
CA PRO A 856 19.65 3.37 11.46
C PRO A 856 18.91 2.03 11.55
N MET A 857 18.43 1.52 10.40
CA MET A 857 17.65 0.28 10.27
C MET A 857 18.35 -0.94 10.87
N GLY A 858 19.67 -1.08 10.68
CA GLY A 858 20.41 -2.25 11.13
C GLY A 858 20.43 -2.44 12.66
N THR A 859 20.04 -1.42 13.44
CA THR A 859 19.95 -1.52 14.91
C THR A 859 18.81 -2.42 15.38
N LEU A 860 17.81 -2.64 14.53
CA LEU A 860 16.64 -3.49 14.80
C LEU A 860 16.88 -4.95 14.39
N ILE A 861 17.94 -5.23 13.62
CA ILE A 861 18.20 -6.54 13.02
C ILE A 861 19.30 -7.25 13.83
N PRO A 862 19.00 -8.31 14.59
CA PRO A 862 20.01 -9.09 15.30
C PRO A 862 21.02 -9.73 14.34
N GLU A 863 22.30 -9.68 14.69
CA GLU A 863 23.33 -10.36 13.92
C GLU A 863 23.18 -11.89 14.06
N GLY A 864 23.17 -12.61 12.94
CA GLY A 864 23.12 -14.07 12.91
C GLY A 864 21.78 -14.72 13.30
N THR A 865 20.71 -13.94 13.51
CA THR A 865 19.37 -14.48 13.85
C THR A 865 18.32 -13.98 12.88
N ASP A 866 18.11 -14.71 11.78
CA ASP A 866 17.17 -14.32 10.74
C ASP A 866 15.71 -14.31 11.21
N ASN A 867 14.92 -13.40 10.66
CA ASN A 867 13.47 -13.26 10.88
C ASN A 867 13.08 -13.02 12.34
N LEU A 868 14.02 -12.54 13.16
CA LEU A 868 13.75 -11.87 14.41
C LEU A 868 14.03 -10.37 14.21
N ILE A 869 13.17 -9.51 14.72
CA ILE A 869 13.40 -8.07 14.81
C ILE A 869 13.34 -7.71 16.29
N VAL A 870 14.25 -6.87 16.75
CA VAL A 870 14.21 -6.35 18.13
C VAL A 870 13.85 -4.88 18.06
N ALA A 871 12.83 -4.53 18.83
CA ALA A 871 12.28 -3.19 18.93
C ALA A 871 12.36 -2.71 20.38
N GLU A 872 11.61 -1.65 20.71
CA GLU A 872 11.59 -1.05 22.04
C GLU A 872 12.98 -0.57 22.48
N LYS A 873 13.30 -0.67 23.77
CA LYS A 873 14.57 -0.15 24.31
C LYS A 873 15.75 -1.10 24.06
N SER A 874 15.49 -2.26 23.47
CA SER A 874 16.45 -3.35 23.33
C SER A 874 17.26 -3.37 22.03
N ILE A 875 17.03 -2.39 21.15
CA ILE A 875 17.77 -2.22 19.90
C ILE A 875 19.29 -2.12 20.11
N SER A 876 20.07 -2.34 19.03
CA SER A 876 21.53 -2.29 19.08
C SER A 876 22.07 -0.86 19.12
N VAL A 877 22.19 -0.34 20.33
CA VAL A 877 22.79 0.98 20.62
C VAL A 877 23.81 0.85 21.76
N THR A 878 24.70 1.85 21.88
CA THR A 878 25.54 2.01 23.08
C THR A 878 24.68 2.42 24.28
N ASN A 879 25.13 2.15 25.50
CA ASN A 879 24.48 2.61 26.74
C ASN A 879 24.25 4.12 26.71
N LEU A 880 25.24 4.90 26.26
CA LEU A 880 25.12 6.35 26.11
C LEU A 880 23.92 6.73 25.23
N VAL A 881 23.85 6.15 24.03
CA VAL A 881 22.79 6.45 23.06
C VAL A 881 21.41 5.94 23.50
N ASN A 882 21.34 4.87 24.30
CA ASN A 882 20.08 4.43 24.89
C ASN A 882 19.37 5.55 25.68
N GLY A 883 20.12 6.45 26.31
CA GLY A 883 19.60 7.60 27.04
C GLY A 883 18.79 8.60 26.23
N THR A 884 18.88 8.55 24.90
CA THR A 884 18.07 9.38 23.99
C THR A 884 17.13 8.55 23.09
N THR A 885 17.49 7.32 22.72
CA THR A 885 16.64 6.49 21.84
C THR A 885 15.46 5.84 22.58
N ARG A 886 15.51 5.74 23.92
CA ARG A 886 14.47 5.12 24.74
C ARG A 886 13.17 5.93 24.86
N LEU A 887 13.10 7.11 24.27
CA LEU A 887 11.99 8.04 24.49
C LEU A 887 10.75 7.68 23.69
N GLN A 888 9.59 7.99 24.23
CA GLN A 888 8.30 7.53 23.73
C GLN A 888 8.09 7.81 22.23
N PRO A 889 8.38 9.03 21.71
CA PRO A 889 8.20 9.31 20.30
C PRO A 889 9.16 8.52 19.40
N VAL A 890 10.40 8.28 19.85
CA VAL A 890 11.41 7.51 19.11
C VAL A 890 11.01 6.04 19.09
N VAL A 891 10.59 5.50 20.23
CA VAL A 891 10.14 4.12 20.39
C VAL A 891 8.90 3.82 19.55
N LEU A 892 7.91 4.71 19.48
CA LEU A 892 6.77 4.55 18.57
C LEU A 892 7.21 4.43 17.10
N GLN A 893 8.21 5.21 16.68
CA GLN A 893 8.76 5.13 15.32
C GLN A 893 9.59 3.85 15.09
N ILE A 894 10.35 3.40 16.10
CA ILE A 894 11.07 2.10 16.05
C ILE A 894 10.08 0.99 15.74
N GLY A 895 8.93 0.95 16.43
CA GLY A 895 7.88 -0.02 16.14
C GLY A 895 7.27 0.13 14.75
N GLU A 896 6.97 1.35 14.30
CA GLU A 896 6.47 1.58 12.93
C GLU A 896 7.44 1.01 11.88
N ALA A 897 8.74 1.25 12.06
CA ALA A 897 9.78 0.70 11.20
C ALA A 897 9.88 -0.83 11.32
N ALA A 898 9.87 -1.40 12.53
CA ALA A 898 9.92 -2.84 12.77
C ALA A 898 8.75 -3.57 12.07
N GLY A 899 7.52 -3.05 12.22
CA GLY A 899 6.33 -3.58 11.55
C GLY A 899 6.40 -3.45 10.03
N THR A 900 6.99 -2.37 9.52
CA THR A 900 7.23 -2.16 8.09
C THR A 900 8.22 -3.18 7.53
N ILE A 901 9.36 -3.39 8.22
CA ILE A 901 10.37 -4.38 7.83
C ILE A 901 9.77 -5.78 7.81
N ALA A 902 9.04 -6.17 8.85
CA ALA A 902 8.42 -7.49 8.93
C ALA A 902 7.41 -7.75 7.80
N ALA A 903 6.52 -6.79 7.52
CA ALA A 903 5.54 -6.92 6.45
C ALA A 903 6.19 -6.98 5.06
N LEU A 904 7.26 -6.20 4.82
CA LEU A 904 8.02 -6.26 3.58
C LEU A 904 8.77 -7.58 3.44
N ALA A 905 9.38 -8.09 4.51
CA ALA A 905 10.05 -9.40 4.50
C ALA A 905 9.08 -10.51 4.08
N VAL A 906 7.88 -10.55 4.68
CA VAL A 906 6.81 -11.49 4.32
C VAL A 906 6.37 -11.31 2.88
N LYS A 907 6.07 -10.07 2.45
CA LYS A 907 5.58 -9.77 1.09
C LYS A 907 6.60 -10.15 0.01
N ARG A 908 7.89 -10.07 0.31
CA ARG A 908 8.99 -10.38 -0.61
C ARG A 908 9.53 -11.81 -0.44
N GLU A 909 9.00 -12.56 0.52
CA GLU A 909 9.47 -13.91 0.86
C GLU A 909 11.00 -13.94 1.11
N THR A 910 11.51 -12.92 1.80
CA THR A 910 12.95 -12.74 2.07
C THR A 910 13.22 -12.63 3.56
N ALA A 911 14.48 -12.80 3.96
CA ALA A 911 14.89 -12.59 5.35
C ALA A 911 14.77 -11.12 5.75
N THR A 912 14.48 -10.83 7.03
CA THR A 912 14.42 -9.46 7.54
C THR A 912 15.71 -8.65 7.31
N SER A 913 16.87 -9.33 7.32
CA SER A 913 18.19 -8.77 7.03
C SER A 913 18.40 -8.39 5.55
N ALA A 914 17.61 -8.96 4.64
CA ALA A 914 17.70 -8.74 3.19
C ALA A 914 16.61 -7.78 2.66
N VAL A 915 15.76 -7.24 3.53
CA VAL A 915 14.80 -6.20 3.15
C VAL A 915 15.56 -4.92 2.78
N LYS A 916 15.27 -4.38 1.59
CA LYS A 916 15.92 -3.17 1.10
C LYS A 916 15.58 -1.95 1.97
N VAL A 917 16.62 -1.24 2.40
CA VAL A 917 16.49 -0.02 3.21
C VAL A 917 15.62 1.02 2.51
N ARG A 918 15.77 1.19 1.18
CA ARG A 918 15.01 2.17 0.41
C ARG A 918 13.51 1.86 0.36
N GLU A 919 13.10 0.58 0.34
CA GLU A 919 11.69 0.21 0.39
C GLU A 919 11.06 0.55 1.76
N VAL A 920 11.81 0.35 2.85
CA VAL A 920 11.36 0.71 4.21
C VAL A 920 11.24 2.23 4.32
N GLN A 921 12.27 2.98 3.88
CA GLN A 921 12.28 4.43 3.93
C GLN A 921 11.15 5.06 3.10
N GLU A 922 10.88 4.57 1.89
CA GLU A 922 9.77 5.08 1.06
C GLU A 922 8.41 4.77 1.71
N SER A 923 8.26 3.60 2.33
CA SER A 923 7.05 3.25 3.08
C SER A 923 6.79 4.21 4.24
N LEU A 924 7.82 4.58 5.00
CA LEU A 924 7.72 5.55 6.10
C LEU A 924 7.43 6.97 5.58
N LEU A 925 8.13 7.41 4.52
CA LEU A 925 7.90 8.71 3.88
C LEU A 925 6.48 8.84 3.33
N SER A 926 5.89 7.75 2.82
CA SER A 926 4.51 7.75 2.33
C SER A 926 3.48 8.14 3.41
N LYS A 927 3.82 7.96 4.68
CA LYS A 927 3.04 8.35 5.87
C LYS A 927 3.54 9.63 6.54
N GLY A 928 4.41 10.39 5.87
CA GLY A 928 4.98 11.62 6.43
C GLY A 928 6.00 11.36 7.55
N GLY A 929 6.53 10.15 7.66
CA GLY A 929 7.61 9.83 8.59
C GLY A 929 8.91 10.55 8.22
N TYR A 930 9.67 10.98 9.22
CA TYR A 930 10.98 11.60 9.01
C TYR A 930 12.05 10.51 8.90
N LEU A 931 12.99 10.67 7.96
CA LEU A 931 14.20 9.86 7.91
C LEU A 931 15.36 10.57 8.62
N LEU A 932 15.45 11.89 8.45
CA LEU A 932 16.41 12.76 9.12
C LEU A 932 15.70 13.94 9.80
N PRO A 933 16.19 14.39 10.97
CA PRO A 933 15.48 15.31 11.87
C PRO A 933 15.60 16.79 11.47
N TYR A 934 15.24 17.12 10.22
CA TYR A 934 15.30 18.49 9.69
C TYR A 934 14.16 19.35 10.26
N LEU A 935 14.51 20.33 11.11
CA LEU A 935 13.54 21.18 11.81
C LEU A 935 12.94 22.30 10.95
N ASP A 936 13.62 22.71 9.88
CA ASP A 936 13.17 23.74 8.93
C ASP A 936 12.19 23.21 7.87
N LEU A 937 11.83 21.92 7.92
CA LEU A 937 10.96 21.28 6.92
C LEU A 937 9.92 20.39 7.60
N PRO A 938 8.72 20.93 7.86
CA PRO A 938 7.63 20.14 8.43
C PRO A 938 7.12 19.07 7.43
N ALA A 939 6.51 18.00 7.94
CA ALA A 939 6.05 16.87 7.14
C ALA A 939 4.97 17.22 6.11
N ASP A 940 4.23 18.32 6.32
CA ASP A 940 3.20 18.85 5.42
C ASP A 940 3.76 19.77 4.32
N HIS A 941 5.06 20.08 4.34
CA HIS A 941 5.69 20.86 3.30
C HIS A 941 5.68 20.10 1.96
N LYS A 942 5.28 20.76 0.86
CA LYS A 942 5.15 20.15 -0.49
C LYS A 942 6.38 19.33 -0.91
N ASN A 943 7.58 19.84 -0.61
CA ASN A 943 8.85 19.23 -0.99
C ASN A 943 9.47 18.34 0.11
N PHE A 944 8.77 18.05 1.20
CA PHE A 944 9.27 17.26 2.34
C PHE A 944 9.97 15.96 1.90
N LYS A 945 9.29 15.15 1.07
CA LYS A 945 9.82 13.86 0.62
C LYS A 945 11.12 13.98 -0.17
N ALA A 946 11.21 14.95 -1.08
CA ALA A 946 12.42 15.19 -1.88
C ALA A 946 13.61 15.54 -0.98
N ILE A 947 13.40 16.38 0.04
CA ILE A 947 14.48 16.77 0.95
C ILE A 947 14.91 15.60 1.84
N GLN A 948 13.97 14.81 2.35
CA GLN A 948 14.30 13.63 3.14
C GLN A 948 15.10 12.62 2.31
N ARG A 949 14.67 12.33 1.07
CA ARG A 949 15.38 11.45 0.14
C ARG A 949 16.80 11.94 -0.16
N ILE A 950 16.97 13.21 -0.51
CA ILE A 950 18.30 13.78 -0.76
C ILE A 950 19.16 13.79 0.49
N GLY A 951 18.59 14.13 1.64
CA GLY A 951 19.29 14.11 2.92
C GLY A 951 19.94 12.76 3.23
N VAL A 952 19.18 11.67 3.08
CA VAL A 952 19.68 10.30 3.33
C VAL A 952 20.60 9.77 2.23
N THR A 953 20.83 10.49 1.14
CA THR A 953 21.95 10.16 0.23
C THR A 953 23.28 10.71 0.75
N GLY A 954 23.23 11.85 1.45
CA GLY A 954 24.39 12.64 1.85
C GLY A 954 24.87 13.64 0.79
N ILE A 955 24.18 13.78 -0.35
CA ILE A 955 24.51 14.80 -1.36
C ILE A 955 24.39 16.20 -0.77
N ILE A 956 23.33 16.45 0.01
CA ILE A 956 23.19 17.69 0.78
C ILE A 956 23.10 17.33 2.26
N LYS A 957 24.14 17.69 3.00
CA LYS A 957 24.33 17.31 4.40
C LYS A 957 23.64 18.31 5.32
N GLY A 958 22.82 17.82 6.25
CA GLY A 958 22.23 18.63 7.32
C GLY A 958 23.25 19.01 8.39
N ILE A 959 23.00 20.10 9.11
CA ILE A 959 23.91 20.65 10.11
C ILE A 959 23.29 20.49 11.50
N GLY A 960 23.94 19.66 12.31
CA GLY A 960 23.58 19.42 13.70
C GLY A 960 23.99 20.57 14.62
N ALA A 961 23.18 20.85 15.63
CA ALA A 961 23.47 21.81 16.69
C ALA A 961 22.80 21.36 18.00
N ASN A 962 23.31 21.85 19.13
CA ASN A 962 22.66 21.74 20.43
C ASN A 962 22.40 23.16 20.94
N LYS A 963 21.14 23.46 21.32
CA LYS A 963 20.75 24.75 21.90
C LYS A 963 19.96 24.52 23.18
N GLY A 964 20.67 24.51 24.30
CA GLY A 964 20.09 24.17 25.60
C GLY A 964 19.65 22.71 25.61
N TRP A 965 18.35 22.45 25.83
CA TRP A 965 17.77 21.10 25.83
C TRP A 965 17.21 20.68 24.47
N GLU A 966 17.17 21.58 23.48
CA GLU A 966 16.73 21.24 22.12
C GLU A 966 17.94 20.79 21.30
N ASN A 967 17.96 19.52 20.92
CA ASN A 967 18.89 19.06 19.90
C ASN A 967 18.29 19.33 18.53
N GLN A 968 19.10 19.85 17.62
CA GLN A 968 18.62 20.37 16.35
C GLN A 968 19.46 19.85 15.20
N THR A 969 18.81 19.66 14.05
CA THR A 969 19.47 19.46 12.77
C THR A 969 18.71 20.29 11.75
N TRP A 970 19.46 21.06 10.98
CA TRP A 970 18.90 21.97 9.98
C TRP A 970 19.33 21.55 8.60
N PHE A 971 18.38 21.43 7.67
CA PHE A 971 18.70 21.28 6.27
C PHE A 971 19.26 22.59 5.70
N LYS A 972 18.86 23.73 6.28
CA LYS A 972 19.09 25.10 5.82
C LYS A 972 18.46 25.37 4.45
N ALA A 973 17.19 25.04 4.30
CA ALA A 973 16.44 25.08 3.03
C ALA A 973 16.66 26.37 2.22
N ASP A 974 16.62 27.54 2.88
CA ASP A 974 16.71 28.85 2.22
C ASP A 974 18.14 29.37 2.01
N SER A 975 19.16 28.67 2.50
CA SER A 975 20.55 29.09 2.30
C SER A 975 21.01 28.83 0.88
N LEU A 976 21.70 29.81 0.28
CA LEU A 976 22.29 29.68 -1.06
C LEU A 976 23.35 28.59 -1.10
N MET A 977 23.28 27.72 -2.11
CA MET A 977 24.22 26.62 -2.30
C MET A 977 25.38 27.03 -3.20
N THR A 978 26.56 26.46 -2.96
CA THR A 978 27.73 26.65 -3.83
C THR A 978 27.93 25.45 -4.73
N VAL A 979 28.51 25.68 -5.91
CA VAL A 979 28.86 24.61 -6.87
C VAL A 979 29.85 23.64 -6.22
N ALA A 980 30.86 24.15 -5.51
CA ALA A 980 31.82 23.33 -4.78
C ALA A 980 31.15 22.38 -3.75
N GLU A 981 30.19 22.89 -2.97
CA GLU A 981 29.46 22.08 -1.99
C GLU A 981 28.62 20.99 -2.66
N LEU A 982 27.83 21.34 -3.68
CA LEU A 982 26.99 20.38 -4.40
C LEU A 982 27.84 19.32 -5.12
N ALA A 983 28.93 19.76 -5.76
CA ALA A 983 29.85 18.90 -6.49
C ALA A 983 30.48 17.85 -5.58
N ALA A 984 30.88 18.24 -4.35
CA ALA A 984 31.44 17.32 -3.38
C ALA A 984 30.43 16.22 -2.99
N GLY A 985 29.18 16.61 -2.70
CA GLY A 985 28.13 15.65 -2.35
C GLY A 985 27.74 14.72 -3.51
N LEU A 986 27.63 15.26 -4.73
CA LEU A 986 27.35 14.45 -5.92
C LEU A 986 28.45 13.45 -6.21
N LYS A 987 29.74 13.80 -6.02
CA LYS A 987 30.87 12.88 -6.22
C LYS A 987 30.89 11.71 -5.22
N GLU A 988 30.32 11.88 -4.03
CA GLU A 988 30.19 10.78 -3.05
C GLU A 988 29.19 9.70 -3.49
N VAL A 989 28.27 10.03 -4.40
CA VAL A 989 27.24 9.11 -4.92
C VAL A 989 27.56 8.68 -6.35
N TYR A 990 27.91 9.64 -7.20
CA TYR A 990 28.30 9.45 -8.60
C TYR A 990 29.82 9.56 -8.72
N THR A 991 30.54 8.50 -8.34
CA THR A 991 32.02 8.49 -8.30
C THR A 991 32.70 8.72 -9.64
N HIS A 992 31.97 8.50 -10.75
CA HIS A 992 32.42 8.74 -12.12
C HIS A 992 32.27 10.21 -12.57
N ALA A 993 31.58 11.05 -11.80
CA ALA A 993 31.24 12.40 -12.24
C ALA A 993 32.46 13.34 -12.21
N ASP A 994 32.81 13.92 -13.37
CA ASP A 994 33.82 14.95 -13.50
C ASP A 994 33.20 16.32 -13.82
N PHE A 995 33.22 17.21 -12.84
CA PHE A 995 32.73 18.60 -12.95
C PHE A 995 33.78 19.62 -13.40
N SER A 996 34.91 19.15 -13.96
CA SER A 996 35.84 20.04 -14.65
C SER A 996 35.13 20.90 -15.70
N GLY A 997 35.43 22.20 -15.73
CA GLY A 997 34.80 23.17 -16.64
C GLY A 997 33.41 23.67 -16.23
N VAL A 998 32.84 23.23 -15.10
CA VAL A 998 31.64 23.88 -14.52
C VAL A 998 32.08 25.14 -13.79
N ALA A 999 31.44 26.28 -14.09
CA ALA A 999 31.74 27.55 -13.44
C ALA A 999 31.47 27.46 -11.92
N ASP A 1000 32.48 27.78 -11.12
CA ASP A 1000 32.37 27.81 -9.65
C ASP A 1000 31.62 29.07 -9.17
N GLY A 1001 31.17 29.06 -7.91
CA GLY A 1001 30.36 30.12 -7.31
C GLY A 1001 29.04 29.60 -6.75
N LYS A 1002 27.97 30.39 -6.87
CA LYS A 1002 26.62 29.96 -6.48
C LYS A 1002 26.02 29.03 -7.51
N VAL A 1003 25.24 28.05 -7.05
CA VAL A 1003 24.50 27.18 -7.97
C VAL A 1003 23.44 28.01 -8.68
N THR A 1004 23.34 27.87 -9.99
CA THR A 1004 22.28 28.42 -10.84
C THR A 1004 21.67 27.29 -11.66
N PRO A 1005 20.46 27.43 -12.23
CA PRO A 1005 19.94 26.42 -13.15
C PRO A 1005 20.90 26.10 -14.31
N GLU A 1006 21.68 27.09 -14.75
CA GLU A 1006 22.69 26.95 -15.80
C GLU A 1006 23.82 25.97 -15.41
N ASN A 1007 24.51 26.22 -14.29
CA ASN A 1007 25.62 25.36 -13.87
C ASN A 1007 25.13 24.02 -13.30
N LEU A 1008 23.93 23.98 -12.70
CA LEU A 1008 23.28 22.75 -12.27
C LEU A 1008 22.95 21.84 -13.45
N ALA A 1009 22.43 22.41 -14.56
CA ALA A 1009 22.20 21.66 -15.79
C ALA A 1009 23.50 21.06 -16.33
N ALA A 1010 24.61 21.80 -16.28
CA ALA A 1010 25.92 21.30 -16.69
C ALA A 1010 26.41 20.14 -15.80
N MET A 1011 26.19 20.21 -14.48
CA MET A 1011 26.52 19.13 -13.56
C MET A 1011 25.67 17.87 -13.82
N ILE A 1012 24.36 18.03 -13.99
CA ILE A 1012 23.42 16.93 -14.27
C ILE A 1012 23.71 16.29 -15.63
N ALA A 1013 24.06 17.08 -16.66
CA ALA A 1013 24.47 16.58 -17.97
C ALA A 1013 25.71 15.67 -17.86
N LYS A 1014 26.71 16.09 -17.08
CA LYS A 1014 27.93 15.30 -16.82
C LYS A 1014 27.70 13.99 -16.06
N ILE A 1015 26.62 13.90 -15.26
CA ILE A 1015 26.22 12.66 -14.58
C ILE A 1015 25.37 11.77 -15.50
N SER A 1016 24.38 12.35 -16.18
CA SER A 1016 23.39 11.60 -16.95
C SER A 1016 23.84 11.21 -18.37
N GLY A 1017 24.91 11.83 -18.87
CA GLY A 1017 25.37 11.67 -20.25
C GLY A 1017 24.48 12.37 -21.30
N LYS A 1018 23.49 13.16 -20.85
CA LYS A 1018 22.57 13.90 -21.72
C LYS A 1018 23.12 15.25 -22.14
N GLU A 1019 22.61 15.79 -23.25
CA GLU A 1019 22.92 17.13 -23.69
C GLU A 1019 22.43 18.18 -22.68
N ARG A 1020 23.27 19.17 -22.37
CA ARG A 1020 22.95 20.24 -21.40
C ARG A 1020 21.66 20.98 -21.77
N ALA A 1021 21.41 21.22 -23.05
CA ALA A 1021 20.20 21.88 -23.53
C ALA A 1021 18.92 21.09 -23.22
N GLU A 1022 18.99 19.75 -23.20
CA GLU A 1022 17.86 18.90 -22.81
C GLU A 1022 17.54 19.06 -21.31
N ILE A 1023 18.58 19.14 -20.48
CA ILE A 1023 18.43 19.35 -19.03
C ILE A 1023 17.86 20.75 -18.76
N GLU A 1024 18.37 21.80 -19.41
CA GLU A 1024 17.84 23.16 -19.28
C GLU A 1024 16.36 23.25 -19.70
N LYS A 1025 15.96 22.56 -20.77
CA LYS A 1025 14.55 22.45 -21.18
C LYS A 1025 13.70 21.74 -20.12
N SER A 1026 14.23 20.70 -19.49
CA SER A 1026 13.55 19.95 -18.44
C SER A 1026 13.39 20.79 -17.17
N LEU A 1027 14.41 21.57 -16.80
CA LEU A 1027 14.35 22.55 -15.71
C LEU A 1027 13.28 23.59 -15.99
N ALA A 1028 13.32 24.24 -17.16
CA ALA A 1028 12.38 25.29 -17.53
C ALA A 1028 10.91 24.82 -17.53
N SER A 1029 10.65 23.60 -18.03
CA SER A 1029 9.29 23.05 -18.08
C SER A 1029 8.81 22.54 -16.72
N GLY A 1030 9.70 21.94 -15.93
CA GLY A 1030 9.35 21.31 -14.65
C GLY A 1030 9.26 22.27 -13.46
N TRP A 1031 10.02 23.37 -13.46
CA TRP A 1031 10.27 24.23 -12.28
C TRP A 1031 9.01 24.58 -11.48
N LYS A 1032 8.01 25.15 -12.15
CA LYS A 1032 6.76 25.58 -11.53
C LYS A 1032 5.95 24.39 -11.00
N SER A 1033 5.91 23.28 -11.73
CA SER A 1033 5.19 22.06 -11.33
C SER A 1033 5.76 21.46 -10.04
N TRP A 1034 7.10 21.53 -9.88
CA TRP A 1034 7.81 21.10 -8.67
C TRP A 1034 7.61 22.04 -7.48
N GLY A 1035 6.86 23.13 -7.66
CA GLY A 1035 6.60 24.12 -6.61
C GLY A 1035 7.84 24.95 -6.28
N LEU A 1036 8.76 25.08 -7.24
CA LEU A 1036 9.85 26.05 -7.16
C LEU A 1036 9.32 27.39 -7.67
N GLY A 1037 9.88 28.50 -7.15
CA GLY A 1037 9.41 29.86 -7.42
C GLY A 1037 9.68 30.33 -8.86
N GLU A 1038 10.04 31.59 -9.06
CA GLU A 1038 10.37 32.05 -10.42
C GLU A 1038 11.62 31.35 -10.98
N TYR A 1039 11.56 31.03 -12.28
CA TYR A 1039 12.64 30.39 -13.03
C TYR A 1039 13.45 31.43 -13.81
N SER A 1040 14.77 31.39 -13.66
CA SER A 1040 15.72 32.14 -14.48
C SER A 1040 17.06 31.42 -14.49
N LEU A 1041 17.70 31.33 -15.65
CA LEU A 1041 18.98 30.61 -15.82
C LEU A 1041 20.09 31.11 -14.89
N LYS A 1042 20.06 32.39 -14.52
CA LYS A 1042 21.08 33.03 -13.66
C LYS A 1042 20.65 33.20 -12.20
N LYS A 1043 19.47 32.71 -11.83
CA LYS A 1043 19.00 32.76 -10.45
C LYS A 1043 19.93 31.94 -9.56
N GLU A 1044 20.41 32.52 -8.47
CA GLU A 1044 21.13 31.77 -7.44
C GLU A 1044 20.16 30.88 -6.68
N LEU A 1045 20.47 29.59 -6.61
CA LEU A 1045 19.61 28.58 -6.03
C LEU A 1045 19.92 28.35 -4.56
N ASN A 1046 18.86 28.18 -3.77
CA ASN A 1046 18.98 27.70 -2.41
C ASN A 1046 19.12 26.17 -2.36
N ARG A 1047 19.41 25.64 -1.17
CA ARG A 1047 19.60 24.20 -0.95
C ARG A 1047 18.35 23.37 -1.25
N LEU A 1048 17.16 23.90 -0.96
CA LEU A 1048 15.89 23.23 -1.28
C LEU A 1048 15.69 23.08 -2.79
N GLU A 1049 15.91 24.16 -3.56
CA GLU A 1049 15.77 24.16 -5.02
C GLU A 1049 16.75 23.17 -5.65
N CYS A 1050 17.99 23.14 -5.17
CA CYS A 1050 18.98 22.17 -5.64
C CYS A 1050 18.58 20.74 -5.30
N ALA A 1051 18.10 20.49 -4.08
CA ALA A 1051 17.66 19.16 -3.64
C ALA A 1051 16.50 18.62 -4.47
N VAL A 1052 15.44 19.42 -4.65
CA VAL A 1052 14.27 19.04 -5.45
C VAL A 1052 14.69 18.75 -6.89
N THR A 1053 15.55 19.59 -7.45
CA THR A 1053 16.03 19.41 -8.82
C THR A 1053 16.83 18.11 -8.98
N VAL A 1054 17.74 17.80 -8.05
CA VAL A 1054 18.52 16.56 -8.06
C VAL A 1054 17.61 15.34 -7.84
N ASP A 1055 16.65 15.42 -6.92
CA ASP A 1055 15.69 14.33 -6.64
C ASP A 1055 14.85 14.00 -7.87
N VAL A 1056 14.37 15.01 -8.59
CA VAL A 1056 13.52 14.81 -9.77
C VAL A 1056 14.32 14.35 -10.99
N LEU A 1057 15.46 15.00 -11.28
CA LEU A 1057 16.19 14.76 -12.54
C LEU A 1057 17.19 13.62 -12.47
N LEU A 1058 17.76 13.35 -11.28
CA LEU A 1058 18.73 12.28 -11.08
C LEU A 1058 18.20 11.13 -10.24
N ASN A 1059 17.19 11.36 -9.38
CA ASN A 1059 16.56 10.37 -8.51
C ASN A 1059 17.54 9.38 -7.82
N PRO A 1060 18.59 9.89 -7.15
CA PRO A 1060 19.63 9.05 -6.56
C PRO A 1060 19.08 8.06 -5.51
N PHE A 1061 18.02 8.45 -4.81
CA PHE A 1061 17.41 7.61 -3.77
C PHE A 1061 16.81 6.32 -4.33
N ALA A 1062 16.19 6.36 -5.52
CA ALA A 1062 15.63 5.16 -6.16
C ALA A 1062 16.66 4.36 -6.96
N ILE A 1063 17.71 5.02 -7.45
CA ILE A 1063 18.77 4.37 -8.25
C ILE A 1063 19.74 3.58 -7.37
N PHE A 1064 20.21 4.18 -6.27
CA PHE A 1064 21.22 3.56 -5.41
C PHE A 1064 20.59 2.92 -4.19
N ASP A 1065 20.65 1.58 -4.17
CA ASP A 1065 20.36 0.82 -2.97
C ASP A 1065 21.48 0.99 -1.93
N VAL A 1066 21.16 0.74 -0.66
CA VAL A 1066 22.09 0.92 0.45
C VAL A 1066 22.03 -0.29 1.38
N ASP A 1067 23.20 -0.80 1.76
CA ASP A 1067 23.29 -1.87 2.76
C ASP A 1067 23.01 -1.35 4.19
N LEU A 1068 22.91 -2.24 5.17
CA LEU A 1068 22.64 -1.87 6.56
C LEU A 1068 23.77 -1.04 7.21
N LYS A 1069 24.96 -0.97 6.60
CA LYS A 1069 26.12 -0.17 7.06
C LYS A 1069 26.22 1.20 6.36
N GLY A 1070 25.32 1.50 5.42
CA GLY A 1070 25.29 2.76 4.69
C GLY A 1070 26.17 2.78 3.43
N ASN A 1071 26.70 1.64 2.98
CA ASN A 1071 27.43 1.56 1.72
C ASN A 1071 26.44 1.53 0.54
N LEU A 1072 26.76 2.28 -0.52
CA LEU A 1072 25.96 2.29 -1.73
C LEU A 1072 26.31 1.07 -2.58
N ASN A 1073 25.30 0.31 -2.98
CA ASN A 1073 25.49 -0.80 -3.90
C ASN A 1073 25.49 -0.26 -5.33
N THR A 1074 26.64 -0.29 -6.01
CA THR A 1074 26.79 0.23 -7.39
C THR A 1074 26.34 -0.77 -8.46
N ALA A 1075 25.46 -1.71 -8.13
CA ALA A 1075 24.98 -2.71 -9.07
C ALA A 1075 23.85 -2.14 -9.96
N LYS A 1076 24.24 -1.37 -10.98
CA LYS A 1076 23.61 -1.34 -12.31
C LYS A 1076 24.54 -0.71 -13.33
#